data_AF-A0A936A4V5-F1
#
_entry.id   AF-A0A936A4V5-F1
#
_cell.length_a   1.000
_cell.length_b   1.000
_cell.length_c   1.000
_cell.angle_alpha   90.00
_cell.angle_beta   90.00
_cell.angle_gamma   90.00
#
_symmetry.space_group_name_H-M   'P 1'
#
loop_
_entity.id
_entity.type
_entity.pdbx_description
1 polymer ?
#
loop_
_entity_poly.entity_id
_entity_poly.type
_entity_poly.pdbx_seq_one_letter_code
_entity_poly.pdbx_strand_id
1 'polypeptide(L)'
;MAGKNLKVCLSMGGGVSLGAFSGAALTEALKLLVLFGQDKYGNKYEDVILDGMSGASAGSVSLAIMVRCLIDYKSIMYKDFFLNHIGTSKENVILELEKRLEETYSQEALKEDVKSKMLALEVAQLMQELIWVKEIDTAKLFKEADFDPLKPFGLLNRTAIIDLVRNYFLEGTEKIDVSNRQLLGDRTLMAFSMANMSPMAYGEKGTNLDDPPSLVKTFQTATNINNHNELRVFNFLFEDITELRTDSRYITISPKGTVNSIKNGKSLNSTETWSIITASAIASGAFPVGFAPVVLERYKHEYSKKEWKPKNVNIDKMNYAYIDGGTFNNEPIKEAFKMGYYNDFESVEDGDRLILFVDPSIPDEVKVQQLKSLDPLGDLEKSKLSSLMENKFKGEFGKAYAIVTDLVGMIHGQSKINEEAKVAKFYTSVLFKNTLINYLKSIRNFNLNALFNIDLIKSTYNALEETLEDRQISIGTRDVWELIWKKYKKLCLESNSETCLSESSFKDLYKLINLGNSQGEIDKLLSECSREDKDKIAASFLITITESALNQSGKSELAERAGIFPVILSDVDNPRYRIEDLPGSEFSAFGGFASISAREACFMKARLDSIICLSENDFREYHYNTMLKQNLLNLKPYIDGKTVSKLLDSFKAKYTEKKSKHLLEYEKNILNNLRKPLIKRISSIGDNVINIFLYLKIFGSGIASIFNKNFAYSYILKESLFKDTISKAANIAIKFRYRITSDNAKLKINNKDISVEKGNGYYYFKLFLAQKEYILDINKTNIFNKCYLSTESLRPYNYDEAGKVHSIQIGMSTVFNIVDLNFLENDRDKLVFGINPVVEIEINDNVISITKISELSKSLHEEINS
;
A
#
# COMPACT_ATOMS: atom_id res chain seq x y z
N MET A 1 -2.03 5.60 43.51
CA MET A 1 -2.63 4.74 42.48
C MET A 1 -1.48 4.33 41.58
N ALA A 2 -1.31 3.04 41.27
CA ALA A 2 -0.33 2.63 40.26
C ALA A 2 -0.69 3.32 38.93
N GLY A 3 0.32 3.74 38.17
CA GLY A 3 0.07 4.38 36.89
C GLY A 3 -0.46 3.35 35.89
N LYS A 4 -1.12 3.85 34.85
CA LYS A 4 -1.68 2.97 33.81
C LYS A 4 -0.62 2.75 32.72
N ASN A 5 -0.57 1.55 32.15
CA ASN A 5 0.28 1.27 30.99
C ASN A 5 -0.46 1.56 29.69
N LEU A 6 0.26 2.04 28.68
CA LEU A 6 -0.22 2.15 27.30
C LEU A 6 0.33 0.97 26.50
N LYS A 7 -0.53 0.05 26.07
CA LYS A 7 -0.18 -1.03 25.16
C LYS A 7 -0.37 -0.57 23.71
N VAL A 8 0.64 -0.72 22.89
CA VAL A 8 0.67 -0.23 21.51
C VAL A 8 0.77 -1.41 20.55
N CYS A 9 -0.11 -1.43 19.55
CA CYS A 9 0.08 -2.24 18.35
C CYS A 9 0.36 -1.33 17.15
N LEU A 10 1.43 -1.62 16.42
CA LEU A 10 1.82 -0.85 15.25
C LEU A 10 1.25 -1.48 13.99
N SER A 11 0.78 -0.64 13.08
CA SER A 11 0.39 -1.03 11.74
C SER A 11 1.07 -0.16 10.70
N MET A 12 1.70 -0.79 9.71
CA MET A 12 2.43 -0.07 8.68
C MET A 12 1.99 -0.52 7.30
N GLY A 13 1.33 0.38 6.57
CA GLY A 13 1.27 0.29 5.12
C GLY A 13 2.65 0.54 4.51
N GLY A 14 2.85 0.16 3.26
CA GLY A 14 4.09 0.50 2.56
C GLY A 14 3.92 0.85 1.09
N GLY A 15 4.46 1.99 0.69
CA GLY A 15 5.03 2.17 -0.64
C GLY A 15 6.52 1.86 -0.58
N VAL A 16 7.06 1.15 -1.57
CA VAL A 16 8.44 0.60 -1.54
C VAL A 16 9.49 1.70 -1.25
N SER A 17 9.41 2.89 -1.85
CA SER A 17 10.34 4.00 -1.55
C SER A 17 9.97 4.89 -0.37
N LEU A 18 8.88 4.61 0.34
CA LEU A 18 8.38 5.45 1.43
C LEU A 18 8.84 4.95 2.80
N GLY A 19 9.70 3.93 2.85
CA GLY A 19 10.29 3.43 4.11
C GLY A 19 11.01 4.50 4.93
N ALA A 20 11.56 5.54 4.29
CA ALA A 20 12.14 6.69 4.99
C ALA A 20 11.10 7.46 5.82
N PHE A 21 9.89 7.65 5.28
CA PHE A 21 8.79 8.25 6.04
C PHE A 21 8.31 7.26 7.10
N SER A 22 8.00 6.02 6.70
CA SER A 22 7.36 5.06 7.60
C SER A 22 8.24 4.70 8.82
N GLY A 23 9.54 4.46 8.61
CA GLY A 23 10.48 4.16 9.70
C GLY A 23 10.70 5.33 10.66
N ALA A 24 10.69 6.56 10.14
CA ALA A 24 10.85 7.75 10.95
C ALA A 24 9.60 8.10 11.77
N ALA A 25 8.42 7.97 11.17
CA ALA A 25 7.16 8.25 11.85
C ALA A 25 6.95 7.30 13.03
N LEU A 26 7.27 6.03 12.82
CA LEU A 26 7.16 4.98 13.83
C LEU A 26 7.98 5.28 15.09
N THR A 27 9.26 5.60 14.90
CA THR A 27 10.21 5.80 15.99
C THR A 27 9.99 7.14 16.68
N GLU A 28 9.65 8.19 15.95
CA GLU A 28 9.29 9.49 16.52
C GLU A 28 7.99 9.42 17.33
N ALA A 29 6.95 8.75 16.82
CA ALA A 29 5.69 8.60 17.54
C ALA A 29 5.84 7.87 18.88
N LEU A 30 6.66 6.81 18.92
CA LEU A 30 6.94 6.11 20.18
C LEU A 30 7.73 6.99 21.16
N LYS A 31 8.66 7.83 20.69
CA LYS A 31 9.36 8.81 21.56
C LYS A 31 8.36 9.79 22.17
N LEU A 32 7.45 10.32 21.34
CA LEU A 32 6.41 11.24 21.79
C LEU A 32 5.48 10.59 22.83
N LEU A 33 5.09 9.32 22.62
CA LEU A 33 4.27 8.58 23.60
C LEU A 33 5.02 8.30 24.91
N VAL A 34 6.31 7.94 24.85
CA VAL A 34 7.14 7.70 26.04
C VAL A 34 7.32 8.98 26.87
N LEU A 35 7.53 10.12 26.21
CA LEU A 35 7.77 11.39 26.89
C LEU A 35 6.47 12.04 27.38
N PHE A 36 5.46 12.06 26.53
CA PHE A 36 4.29 12.94 26.67
C PHE A 36 2.95 12.20 26.65
N GLY A 37 2.95 10.87 26.55
CA GLY A 37 1.73 10.07 26.50
C GLY A 37 0.90 10.21 27.78
N GLN A 38 -0.40 10.49 27.60
CA GLN A 38 -1.36 10.67 28.68
C GLN A 38 -2.61 9.82 28.50
N ASP A 39 -3.19 9.39 29.62
CA ASP A 39 -4.49 8.72 29.65
C ASP A 39 -5.65 9.71 29.38
N LYS A 40 -6.86 9.17 29.27
CA LYS A 40 -8.08 9.98 29.07
C LYS A 40 -8.37 11.00 30.18
N TYR A 41 -7.68 10.94 31.31
CA TYR A 41 -7.81 11.88 32.43
C TYR A 41 -6.65 12.90 32.49
N GLY A 42 -5.68 12.82 31.56
CA GLY A 42 -4.51 13.69 31.50
C GLY A 42 -3.36 13.23 32.38
N ASN A 43 -3.44 12.02 32.97
CA ASN A 43 -2.32 11.46 33.74
C ASN A 43 -1.29 10.85 32.79
N LYS A 44 -0.01 11.01 33.09
CA LYS A 44 1.06 10.36 32.33
C LYS A 44 0.95 8.84 32.46
N TYR A 45 1.16 8.11 31.37
CA TYR A 45 1.29 6.65 31.43
C TYR A 45 2.57 6.26 32.19
N GLU A 46 2.50 5.13 32.92
CA GLU A 46 3.64 4.55 33.62
C GLU A 46 4.64 3.94 32.64
N ASP A 47 4.13 3.18 31.67
CA ASP A 47 4.93 2.62 30.59
C ASP A 47 4.20 2.61 29.24
N VAL A 48 4.97 2.56 28.17
CA VAL A 48 4.54 2.32 26.79
C VAL A 48 5.08 0.96 26.35
N ILE A 49 4.16 0.00 26.20
CA ILE A 49 4.46 -1.40 25.92
C ILE A 49 4.07 -1.72 24.48
N LEU A 50 5.04 -2.05 23.64
CA LEU A 50 4.84 -2.50 22.28
C LEU A 50 4.71 -4.03 22.24
N ASP A 51 3.54 -4.53 21.86
CA ASP A 51 3.25 -5.98 21.93
C ASP A 51 2.64 -6.56 20.63
N GLY A 52 2.37 -5.71 19.64
CA GLY A 52 1.88 -6.13 18.32
C GLY A 52 2.45 -5.27 17.20
N MET A 53 2.82 -5.87 16.08
CA MET A 53 3.35 -5.18 14.91
C MET A 53 2.86 -5.84 13.62
N SER A 54 2.26 -5.09 12.70
CA SER A 54 1.90 -5.62 11.38
C SER A 54 2.41 -4.72 10.27
N GLY A 55 3.07 -5.32 9.29
CA GLY A 55 3.63 -4.61 8.15
C GLY A 55 3.18 -5.19 6.81
N ALA A 56 3.14 -4.31 5.81
CA ALA A 56 3.14 -4.65 4.40
C ALA A 56 4.25 -3.85 3.69
N SER A 57 4.84 -4.42 2.63
CA SER A 57 5.86 -3.77 1.82
C SER A 57 7.04 -3.23 2.64
N ALA A 58 7.48 -2.00 2.38
CA ALA A 58 8.53 -1.31 3.14
C ALA A 58 8.23 -1.20 4.65
N GLY A 59 6.95 -1.28 5.05
CA GLY A 59 6.53 -1.33 6.44
C GLY A 59 7.07 -2.57 7.17
N SER A 60 7.01 -3.75 6.54
CA SER A 60 7.54 -5.01 7.12
C SER A 60 9.05 -4.93 7.36
N VAL A 61 9.79 -4.35 6.43
CA VAL A 61 11.24 -4.14 6.57
C VAL A 61 11.52 -3.16 7.71
N SER A 62 10.77 -2.05 7.79
CA SER A 62 10.92 -1.07 8.86
C SER A 62 10.63 -1.69 10.25
N LEU A 63 9.60 -2.52 10.37
CA LEU A 63 9.31 -3.24 11.62
C LEU A 63 10.42 -4.24 11.99
N ALA A 64 10.99 -4.95 11.00
CA ALA A 64 12.11 -5.85 11.24
C ALA A 64 13.35 -5.10 11.75
N ILE A 65 13.66 -3.91 11.21
CA ILE A 65 14.76 -3.06 11.70
C ILE A 65 14.48 -2.66 13.15
N MET A 66 13.27 -2.16 13.40
CA MET A 66 12.91 -1.64 14.72
C MET A 66 12.94 -2.74 15.77
N VAL A 67 12.34 -3.92 15.53
CA VAL A 67 12.33 -5.01 16.53
C VAL A 67 13.74 -5.48 16.84
N ARG A 68 14.65 -5.55 15.85
CA ARG A 68 16.06 -5.90 16.10
C ARG A 68 16.75 -4.89 17.02
N CYS A 69 16.45 -3.60 16.85
CA CYS A 69 16.96 -2.54 17.70
C CYS A 69 16.35 -2.58 19.10
N LEU A 70 15.04 -2.75 19.23
CA LEU A 70 14.35 -2.74 20.51
C LEU A 70 14.66 -3.98 21.37
N ILE A 71 15.06 -5.09 20.76
CA ILE A 71 15.51 -6.29 21.48
C ILE A 71 16.87 -6.07 22.14
N ASP A 72 17.82 -5.45 21.42
CA ASP A 72 19.18 -5.27 21.91
C ASP A 72 19.87 -4.09 21.20
N TYR A 73 19.50 -2.88 21.62
CA TYR A 73 19.99 -1.64 21.02
C TYR A 73 21.48 -1.42 21.33
N LYS A 74 21.96 -1.93 22.47
CA LYS A 74 23.35 -1.78 22.90
C LYS A 74 24.31 -2.53 21.98
N SER A 75 23.98 -3.75 21.54
CA SER A 75 24.87 -4.43 20.59
C SER A 75 24.96 -3.70 19.26
N ILE A 76 23.88 -3.05 18.81
CA ILE A 76 23.84 -2.29 17.56
C ILE A 76 24.63 -0.99 17.67
N MET A 77 24.47 -0.23 18.76
CA MET A 77 25.09 1.09 18.89
C MET A 77 26.62 1.05 18.89
N TYR A 78 27.22 -0.10 19.22
CA TYR A 78 28.67 -0.31 19.19
C TYR A 78 29.19 -0.94 17.89
N LYS A 79 28.33 -1.19 16.91
CA LYS A 79 28.77 -1.68 15.59
C LYS A 79 29.45 -0.57 14.81
N ASP A 80 30.51 -0.93 14.08
CA ASP A 80 31.32 0.05 13.35
C ASP A 80 30.50 0.80 12.29
N PHE A 81 29.55 0.14 11.62
CA PHE A 81 28.65 0.83 10.68
C PHE A 81 27.80 1.91 11.35
N PHE A 82 27.36 1.69 12.59
CA PHE A 82 26.50 2.63 13.31
C PHE A 82 27.33 3.81 13.79
N LEU A 83 28.50 3.54 14.38
CA LEU A 83 29.47 4.54 14.83
C LEU A 83 29.94 5.44 13.68
N ASN A 84 30.21 4.85 12.51
CA ASN A 84 30.55 5.59 11.30
C ASN A 84 29.40 6.46 10.81
N HIS A 85 28.16 5.97 10.90
CA HIS A 85 26.98 6.73 10.47
C HIS A 85 26.76 7.99 11.31
N ILE A 86 26.92 7.87 12.63
CA ILE A 86 26.76 9.01 13.55
C ILE A 86 28.03 9.88 13.64
N GLY A 87 29.19 9.35 13.23
CA GLY A 87 30.46 10.06 13.24
C GLY A 87 31.11 10.15 14.63
N THR A 88 31.07 9.09 15.43
CA THR A 88 31.61 9.07 16.80
C THR A 88 32.40 7.79 17.11
N SER A 89 33.06 7.73 18.27
CA SER A 89 33.80 6.56 18.76
C SER A 89 32.98 5.71 19.73
N LYS A 90 33.44 4.48 20.03
CA LYS A 90 32.78 3.57 20.98
C LYS A 90 32.65 4.19 22.37
N GLU A 91 33.61 4.99 22.79
CA GLU A 91 33.67 5.63 24.09
C GLU A 91 32.66 6.79 24.22
N ASN A 92 32.33 7.44 23.11
CA ASN A 92 31.52 8.66 23.07
C ASN A 92 30.10 8.46 22.54
N VAL A 93 29.73 7.26 22.07
CA VAL A 93 28.43 7.02 21.42
C VAL A 93 27.25 7.34 22.32
N ILE A 94 27.30 7.00 23.60
CA ILE A 94 26.21 7.29 24.54
C ILE A 94 26.05 8.79 24.72
N LEU A 95 27.16 9.51 24.94
CA LEU A 95 27.14 10.97 25.11
C LEU A 95 26.60 11.69 23.87
N GLU A 96 26.96 11.21 22.67
CA GLU A 96 26.46 11.78 21.41
C GLU A 96 24.96 11.53 21.22
N LEU A 97 24.46 10.33 21.55
CA LEU A 97 23.04 10.03 21.51
C LEU A 97 22.24 10.84 22.53
N GLU A 98 22.75 10.95 23.76
CA GLU A 98 22.15 11.77 24.82
C GLU A 98 22.08 13.24 24.41
N LYS A 99 23.16 13.78 23.85
CA LYS A 99 23.21 15.15 23.34
C LYS A 99 22.16 15.39 22.26
N ARG A 100 22.02 14.48 21.28
CA ARG A 100 21.00 14.58 20.22
C ARG A 100 19.57 14.57 20.77
N LEU A 101 19.32 13.71 21.76
CA LEU A 101 18.04 13.63 22.45
C LEU A 101 17.77 14.91 23.23
N GLU A 102 18.75 15.44 23.95
CA GLU A 102 18.63 16.70 24.72
C GLU A 102 18.37 17.90 23.81
N GLU A 103 19.11 18.02 22.70
CA GLU A 103 18.93 19.09 21.72
C GLU A 103 17.54 19.09 21.08
N THR A 104 16.94 17.90 20.94
CA THR A 104 15.61 17.75 20.36
C THR A 104 14.51 17.92 21.41
N TYR A 105 14.57 17.15 22.49
CA TYR A 105 13.47 16.93 23.44
C TYR A 105 13.69 17.53 24.83
N SER A 106 14.77 18.30 25.02
CA SER A 106 15.25 18.78 26.33
C SER A 106 15.73 17.67 27.27
N GLN A 107 16.17 18.07 28.47
CA GLN A 107 16.62 17.19 29.54
C GLN A 107 15.56 16.17 30.00
N GLU A 108 14.28 16.37 29.67
CA GLU A 108 13.23 15.40 30.01
C GLU A 108 13.43 14.03 29.36
N ALA A 109 14.06 13.98 28.18
CA ALA A 109 14.40 12.72 27.52
C ALA A 109 15.55 11.96 28.18
N LEU A 110 16.27 12.59 29.11
CA LEU A 110 17.41 12.03 29.82
C LEU A 110 17.09 11.61 31.27
N LYS A 111 15.83 11.73 31.71
CA LYS A 111 15.40 11.22 33.01
C LYS A 111 15.56 9.69 33.06
N GLU A 112 16.07 9.18 34.17
CA GLU A 112 16.50 7.77 34.32
C GLU A 112 15.39 6.76 34.00
N ASP A 113 14.12 7.10 34.26
CA ASP A 113 12.94 6.25 34.01
C ASP A 113 12.62 6.04 32.53
N VAL A 114 13.00 6.99 31.65
CA VAL A 114 12.72 6.95 30.21
C VAL A 114 13.98 6.87 29.35
N LYS A 115 15.15 7.19 29.90
CA LYS A 115 16.42 7.30 29.19
C LYS A 115 16.76 6.09 28.33
N SER A 116 16.67 4.87 28.88
CA SER A 116 16.99 3.65 28.12
C SER A 116 16.03 3.43 26.95
N LYS A 117 14.74 3.72 27.12
CA LYS A 117 13.72 3.65 26.06
C LYS A 117 14.01 4.67 24.96
N MET A 118 14.35 5.90 25.35
CA MET A 118 14.70 6.98 24.42
C MET A 118 15.97 6.66 23.62
N LEU A 119 17.01 6.12 24.28
CA LEU A 119 18.23 5.66 23.60
C LEU A 119 17.94 4.54 22.60
N ALA A 120 17.14 3.54 22.98
CA ALA A 120 16.78 2.45 22.06
C ALA A 120 15.98 2.94 20.85
N LEU A 121 15.04 3.87 21.05
CA LEU A 121 14.27 4.50 19.96
C LEU A 121 15.13 5.41 19.08
N GLU A 122 16.13 6.10 19.63
CA GLU A 122 17.07 6.90 18.85
C GLU A 122 18.00 6.01 18.01
N VAL A 123 18.51 4.92 18.58
CA VAL A 123 19.27 3.91 17.81
C VAL A 123 18.41 3.36 16.68
N ALA A 124 17.15 3.00 16.94
CA ALA A 124 16.24 2.52 15.91
C ALA A 124 16.00 3.59 14.83
N GLN A 125 15.75 4.85 15.19
CA GLN A 125 15.56 5.97 14.27
C GLN A 125 16.76 6.16 13.34
N LEU A 126 17.98 6.14 13.90
CA LEU A 126 19.22 6.32 13.14
C LEU A 126 19.51 5.11 12.25
N MET A 127 19.15 3.90 12.69
CA MET A 127 19.22 2.71 11.82
C MET A 127 18.24 2.79 10.65
N GLN A 128 17.02 3.29 10.86
CA GLN A 128 16.08 3.56 9.77
C GLN A 128 16.64 4.63 8.82
N GLU A 129 17.27 5.69 9.35
CA GLU A 129 17.92 6.73 8.52
C GLU A 129 19.05 6.14 7.68
N LEU A 130 19.97 5.41 8.32
CA LEU A 130 21.09 4.76 7.64
C LEU A 130 20.60 3.88 6.50
N ILE A 131 19.67 2.97 6.78
CA ILE A 131 19.19 2.00 5.78
C ILE A 131 18.35 2.68 4.69
N TRP A 132 17.29 3.39 5.07
CA TRP A 132 16.35 3.94 4.08
C TRP A 132 16.89 5.17 3.37
N VAL A 133 17.60 6.05 4.06
CA VAL A 133 18.03 7.35 3.51
C VAL A 133 19.40 7.25 2.88
N LYS A 134 20.37 6.57 3.52
CA LYS A 134 21.77 6.58 3.09
C LYS A 134 22.16 5.35 2.27
N GLU A 135 21.66 4.18 2.61
CA GLU A 135 22.12 2.92 2.01
C GLU A 135 21.33 2.50 0.78
N ILE A 136 20.00 2.52 0.80
CA ILE A 136 19.18 2.06 -0.32
C ILE A 136 19.08 3.17 -1.37
N ASP A 137 19.91 3.17 -2.41
CA ASP A 137 19.85 4.14 -3.52
C ASP A 137 19.67 3.46 -4.89
N THR A 138 19.20 4.21 -5.89
CA THR A 138 19.01 3.66 -7.24
C THR A 138 20.31 3.20 -7.89
N ALA A 139 21.46 3.81 -7.60
CA ALA A 139 22.72 3.38 -8.21
C ALA A 139 23.09 1.96 -7.76
N LYS A 140 22.90 1.63 -6.48
CA LYS A 140 23.06 0.28 -5.92
C LYS A 140 21.98 -0.67 -6.42
N LEU A 141 20.72 -0.22 -6.44
CA LEU A 141 19.60 -1.03 -6.90
C LEU A 141 19.63 -1.30 -8.41
N PHE A 142 20.20 -0.44 -9.24
CA PHE A 142 20.37 -0.67 -10.68
C PHE A 142 21.77 -1.11 -11.06
N LYS A 143 22.69 -1.28 -10.10
CA LYS A 143 24.05 -1.77 -10.37
C LYS A 143 23.93 -3.09 -11.11
N GLU A 144 24.56 -3.15 -12.28
CA GLU A 144 24.49 -4.30 -13.19
C GLU A 144 24.83 -5.57 -12.42
N ALA A 145 23.79 -6.35 -12.09
CA ALA A 145 23.97 -7.76 -11.84
C ALA A 145 24.16 -8.39 -13.22
N ASP A 146 25.23 -9.17 -13.40
CA ASP A 146 25.41 -10.01 -14.58
C ASP A 146 24.07 -10.67 -14.91
N PHE A 147 23.55 -10.38 -16.10
CA PHE A 147 22.29 -10.95 -16.53
C PHE A 147 22.48 -12.46 -16.62
N ASP A 148 21.85 -13.17 -15.71
CA ASP A 148 21.80 -14.61 -15.70
C ASP A 148 20.38 -15.01 -16.11
N PRO A 149 20.18 -15.59 -17.30
CA PRO A 149 18.86 -16.01 -17.77
C PRO A 149 18.23 -17.09 -16.88
N LEU A 150 19.00 -17.72 -15.98
CA LEU A 150 18.50 -18.69 -15.00
C LEU A 150 18.04 -18.02 -13.71
N LYS A 151 18.33 -16.73 -13.48
CA LYS A 151 17.87 -16.01 -12.29
C LYS A 151 16.47 -15.43 -12.52
N PRO A 152 15.61 -15.43 -11.48
CA PRO A 152 14.28 -14.85 -11.59
C PRO A 152 14.34 -13.36 -11.93
N PHE A 153 13.41 -12.93 -12.79
CA PHE A 153 13.36 -11.59 -13.34
C PHE A 153 13.09 -10.52 -12.27
N GLY A 154 13.86 -9.42 -12.32
CA GLY A 154 13.65 -8.20 -11.57
C GLY A 154 14.46 -7.05 -12.16
N LEU A 155 13.86 -5.86 -12.27
CA LEU A 155 14.60 -4.65 -12.74
C LEU A 155 15.69 -4.24 -11.75
N LEU A 156 15.47 -4.46 -10.46
CA LEU A 156 16.34 -4.05 -9.37
C LEU A 156 17.19 -5.24 -8.88
N ASN A 157 18.41 -4.92 -8.47
CA ASN A 157 19.42 -5.85 -8.00
C ASN A 157 19.07 -6.35 -6.59
N ARG A 158 18.54 -7.58 -6.52
CA ARG A 158 18.24 -8.26 -5.26
C ARG A 158 19.46 -8.45 -4.37
N THR A 159 20.65 -8.63 -4.94
CA THR A 159 21.89 -8.82 -4.17
C THR A 159 22.18 -7.62 -3.28
N ALA A 160 21.88 -6.40 -3.75
CA ALA A 160 22.05 -5.20 -2.93
C ALA A 160 21.22 -5.27 -1.64
N ILE A 161 19.98 -5.76 -1.71
CA ILE A 161 19.14 -5.96 -0.51
C ILE A 161 19.70 -7.06 0.38
N ILE A 162 20.12 -8.19 -0.21
CA ILE A 162 20.69 -9.32 0.54
C ILE A 162 21.95 -8.89 1.29
N ASP A 163 22.81 -8.09 0.68
CA ASP A 163 24.03 -7.59 1.30
C ASP A 163 23.71 -6.62 2.44
N LEU A 164 22.70 -5.75 2.30
CA LEU A 164 22.21 -4.92 3.42
C LEU A 164 21.71 -5.78 4.58
N VAL A 165 20.93 -6.83 4.30
CA VAL A 165 20.45 -7.75 5.34
C VAL A 165 21.61 -8.45 6.04
N ARG A 166 22.60 -8.94 5.27
CA ARG A 166 23.77 -9.59 5.84
C ARG A 166 24.53 -8.66 6.79
N ASN A 167 24.77 -7.43 6.34
CA ASN A 167 25.60 -6.46 7.07
C ASN A 167 24.89 -5.88 8.29
N TYR A 168 23.58 -5.60 8.19
CA TYR A 168 22.85 -4.84 9.21
C TYR A 168 22.00 -5.71 10.15
N PHE A 169 21.65 -6.94 9.77
CA PHE A 169 20.76 -7.80 10.57
C PHE A 169 21.39 -9.10 11.02
N LEU A 170 22.13 -9.78 10.14
CA LEU A 170 22.61 -11.14 10.42
C LEU A 170 23.92 -11.14 11.22
N GLU A 171 24.75 -10.11 11.06
CA GLU A 171 26.04 -10.01 11.72
C GLU A 171 25.91 -9.80 13.24
N GLY A 172 26.42 -10.74 14.04
CA GLY A 172 26.39 -10.66 15.50
C GLY A 172 25.08 -11.12 16.13
N THR A 173 24.27 -11.89 15.40
CA THR A 173 23.01 -12.46 15.93
C THR A 173 23.26 -13.44 17.08
N GLU A 174 24.42 -14.09 17.12
CA GLU A 174 24.84 -15.01 18.17
C GLU A 174 25.08 -14.34 19.53
N LYS A 175 25.14 -13.01 19.57
CA LYS A 175 25.43 -12.20 20.77
C LYS A 175 24.25 -11.31 21.20
N ILE A 176 23.03 -11.61 20.75
CA ILE A 176 21.86 -10.82 21.15
C ILE A 176 21.63 -10.99 22.66
N ASP A 177 21.59 -9.87 23.37
CA ASP A 177 21.35 -9.80 24.80
C ASP A 177 19.97 -9.18 25.10
N VAL A 178 19.04 -10.04 25.50
CA VAL A 178 17.63 -9.68 25.76
C VAL A 178 17.48 -8.83 27.02
N SER A 179 18.49 -8.76 27.90
CA SER A 179 18.45 -7.83 29.04
C SER A 179 18.48 -6.36 28.59
N ASN A 180 18.90 -6.10 27.35
CA ASN A 180 18.87 -4.76 26.74
C ASN A 180 17.52 -4.43 26.08
N ARG A 181 16.52 -5.30 26.17
CA ARG A 181 15.17 -5.10 25.61
C ARG A 181 14.54 -3.81 26.14
N GLN A 182 13.97 -3.00 25.25
CA GLN A 182 13.24 -1.77 25.60
C GLN A 182 11.91 -1.71 24.86
N LEU A 183 10.87 -1.17 25.51
CA LEU A 183 9.46 -1.08 25.06
C LEU A 183 8.73 -2.39 24.75
N LEU A 184 9.41 -3.47 24.35
CA LEU A 184 8.75 -4.72 23.97
C LEU A 184 8.15 -5.43 25.18
N GLY A 185 6.86 -5.80 25.09
CA GLY A 185 6.20 -6.62 26.11
C GLY A 185 6.80 -8.02 26.20
N ASP A 186 6.48 -8.78 27.25
CA ASP A 186 7.00 -10.15 27.48
C ASP A 186 6.61 -11.13 26.38
N ARG A 187 5.48 -10.83 25.74
CA ARG A 187 5.09 -11.35 24.45
C ARG A 187 4.98 -10.20 23.46
N THR A 188 5.56 -10.37 22.28
CA THR A 188 5.36 -9.46 21.15
C THR A 188 5.04 -10.26 19.89
N LEU A 189 3.93 -9.94 19.23
CA LEU A 189 3.56 -10.50 17.94
C LEU A 189 4.02 -9.59 16.80
N MET A 190 4.56 -10.17 15.74
CA MET A 190 4.90 -9.46 14.52
C MET A 190 4.37 -10.23 13.31
N ALA A 191 3.68 -9.57 12.39
CA ALA A 191 3.15 -10.22 11.20
C ALA A 191 3.45 -9.45 9.91
N PHE A 192 3.87 -10.19 8.89
CA PHE A 192 4.15 -9.65 7.55
C PHE A 192 3.13 -10.15 6.54
N SER A 193 2.47 -9.21 5.87
CA SER A 193 1.58 -9.52 4.76
C SER A 193 2.36 -9.82 3.49
N MET A 194 2.03 -10.90 2.82
CA MET A 194 2.68 -11.35 1.58
C MET A 194 1.63 -11.92 0.62
N ALA A 195 1.95 -11.93 -0.67
CA ALA A 195 1.11 -12.62 -1.64
C ALA A 195 1.81 -13.85 -2.21
N ASN A 196 1.17 -15.01 -2.12
CA ASN A 196 1.67 -16.26 -2.66
C ASN A 196 1.38 -16.35 -4.16
N MET A 197 2.43 -16.52 -4.97
CA MET A 197 2.31 -16.70 -6.42
C MET A 197 1.73 -18.07 -6.82
N SER A 198 1.71 -19.02 -5.89
CA SER A 198 1.05 -20.32 -6.00
C SER A 198 -0.13 -20.36 -5.03
N PRO A 199 -1.25 -19.68 -5.35
CA PRO A 199 -2.32 -19.39 -4.40
C PRO A 199 -2.87 -20.64 -3.73
N MET A 200 -3.42 -20.47 -2.54
CA MET A 200 -4.19 -21.50 -1.87
C MET A 200 -5.61 -21.51 -2.44
N ALA A 201 -6.13 -22.68 -2.81
CA ALA A 201 -7.51 -22.78 -3.31
C ALA A 201 -8.46 -22.89 -2.11
N TYR A 202 -9.41 -21.95 -1.99
CA TYR A 202 -10.49 -21.92 -1.01
C TYR A 202 -11.81 -22.31 -1.69
N GLY A 203 -12.53 -23.25 -1.10
CA GLY A 203 -13.73 -23.86 -1.68
C GLY A 203 -13.40 -24.73 -2.89
N GLU A 204 -13.91 -25.94 -3.07
CA GLU A 204 -14.98 -26.67 -2.40
C GLU A 204 -14.40 -27.87 -1.62
N LYS A 205 -15.22 -28.48 -0.75
CA LYS A 205 -15.05 -29.91 -0.48
C LYS A 205 -15.08 -30.56 -1.86
N GLY A 206 -13.94 -31.08 -2.32
CA GLY A 206 -13.94 -31.91 -3.53
C GLY A 206 -15.11 -32.86 -3.37
N THR A 207 -16.01 -32.90 -4.34
CA THR A 207 -17.08 -33.89 -4.35
C THR A 207 -16.46 -35.21 -3.95
N ASN A 208 -17.01 -35.93 -2.97
CA ASN A 208 -16.53 -37.25 -2.50
C ASN A 208 -16.53 -38.33 -3.61
N LEU A 209 -16.63 -37.93 -4.88
CA LEU A 209 -16.38 -38.72 -6.05
C LEU A 209 -14.86 -38.86 -6.18
N ASP A 210 -14.36 -40.08 -6.03
CA ASP A 210 -12.93 -40.40 -6.15
C ASP A 210 -12.33 -40.02 -7.52
N ASP A 211 -13.18 -39.76 -8.53
CA ASP A 211 -12.80 -39.18 -9.83
C ASP A 211 -14.00 -38.49 -10.51
N PRO A 212 -14.23 -37.18 -10.32
CA PRO A 212 -15.30 -36.48 -11.02
C PRO A 212 -14.99 -36.39 -12.53
N PRO A 213 -16.00 -36.44 -13.42
CA PRO A 213 -15.80 -36.29 -14.86
C PRO A 213 -14.95 -35.04 -15.19
N SER A 214 -14.12 -35.11 -16.23
CA SER A 214 -13.16 -34.05 -16.59
C SER A 214 -13.78 -32.66 -16.72
N LEU A 215 -15.02 -32.58 -17.21
CA LEU A 215 -15.78 -31.33 -17.31
C LEU A 215 -16.15 -30.76 -15.93
N VAL A 216 -16.56 -31.62 -14.99
CA VAL A 216 -16.84 -31.23 -13.60
C VAL A 216 -15.56 -30.77 -12.92
N LYS A 217 -14.44 -31.48 -13.12
CA LYS A 217 -13.12 -31.06 -12.62
C LYS A 217 -12.68 -29.71 -13.20
N THR A 218 -12.97 -29.46 -14.48
CA THR A 218 -12.67 -28.18 -15.15
C THR A 218 -13.55 -27.05 -14.62
N PHE A 219 -14.85 -27.28 -14.45
CA PHE A 219 -15.76 -26.31 -13.83
C PHE A 219 -15.39 -26.01 -12.38
N GLN A 220 -15.11 -27.03 -11.56
CA GLN A 220 -14.59 -26.86 -10.20
C GLN A 220 -13.29 -26.07 -10.18
N THR A 221 -12.36 -26.36 -11.10
CA THR A 221 -11.11 -25.59 -11.21
C THR A 221 -11.37 -24.14 -11.62
N ALA A 222 -12.36 -23.89 -12.48
CA ALA A 222 -12.75 -22.56 -12.91
C ALA A 222 -13.53 -21.76 -11.84
N THR A 223 -14.21 -22.45 -10.91
CA THR A 223 -14.92 -21.84 -9.78
C THR A 223 -14.10 -21.78 -8.49
N ASN A 224 -12.93 -22.43 -8.44
CA ASN A 224 -12.04 -22.38 -7.28
C ASN A 224 -11.65 -20.93 -6.98
N ILE A 225 -11.93 -20.50 -5.76
CA ILE A 225 -11.52 -19.18 -5.29
C ILE A 225 -10.08 -19.30 -4.83
N ASN A 226 -9.15 -18.75 -5.61
CA ASN A 226 -7.74 -18.74 -5.25
C ASN A 226 -7.46 -17.55 -4.32
N ASN A 227 -7.03 -17.85 -3.09
CA ASN A 227 -6.54 -16.85 -2.15
C ASN A 227 -5.03 -16.75 -2.27
N HIS A 228 -4.58 -15.58 -2.73
CA HIS A 228 -3.17 -15.21 -2.75
C HIS A 228 -2.71 -14.61 -1.42
N ASN A 229 -3.65 -14.26 -0.53
CA ASN A 229 -3.38 -13.52 0.69
C ASN A 229 -2.79 -14.46 1.73
N GLU A 230 -1.53 -14.22 2.07
CA GLU A 230 -0.87 -14.92 3.15
C GLU A 230 -0.30 -13.94 4.17
N LEU A 231 -0.18 -14.44 5.39
CA LEU A 231 0.50 -13.79 6.48
C LEU A 231 1.57 -14.75 7.01
N ARG A 232 2.61 -14.19 7.60
CA ARG A 232 3.54 -14.96 8.43
C ARG A 232 3.68 -14.25 9.77
N VAL A 233 3.44 -14.99 10.83
CA VAL A 233 3.38 -14.46 12.20
C VAL A 233 4.56 -14.99 13.01
N PHE A 234 5.31 -14.06 13.58
CA PHE A 234 6.40 -14.29 14.51
C PHE A 234 5.91 -13.95 15.91
N ASN A 235 6.11 -14.88 16.84
CA ASN A 235 5.71 -14.74 18.24
C ASN A 235 6.97 -14.69 19.10
N PHE A 236 7.40 -13.50 19.49
CA PHE A 236 8.54 -13.32 20.39
C PHE A 236 8.09 -13.50 21.83
N LEU A 237 8.69 -14.48 22.52
CA LEU A 237 8.50 -14.74 23.93
C LEU A 237 9.82 -14.50 24.65
N PHE A 238 9.90 -13.39 25.40
CA PHE A 238 11.11 -13.00 26.12
C PHE A 238 11.17 -13.62 27.51
N GLU A 239 10.03 -13.96 28.09
CA GLU A 239 9.92 -14.65 29.37
C GLU A 239 9.36 -16.08 29.20
N ASP A 240 9.72 -16.98 30.11
CA ASP A 240 9.19 -18.35 30.16
C ASP A 240 7.76 -18.31 30.71
N ILE A 241 6.80 -17.95 29.87
CA ILE A 241 5.42 -17.81 30.29
C ILE A 241 4.73 -19.17 30.14
N THR A 242 4.71 -19.94 31.23
CA THR A 242 4.19 -21.32 31.28
C THR A 242 2.70 -21.42 30.97
N GLU A 243 1.93 -20.35 31.20
CA GLU A 243 0.47 -20.35 31.08
C GLU A 243 -0.05 -19.72 29.78
N LEU A 244 0.78 -18.99 29.04
CA LEU A 244 0.28 -18.30 27.86
C LEU A 244 0.13 -19.26 26.69
N ARG A 245 -1.12 -19.41 26.25
CA ARG A 245 -1.45 -20.13 25.02
C ARG A 245 -0.69 -19.54 23.85
N THR A 246 -0.04 -20.41 23.08
CA THR A 246 0.58 -20.07 21.81
C THR A 246 -0.16 -20.76 20.70
N ASP A 247 -0.44 -20.01 19.65
CA ASP A 247 -0.92 -20.60 18.42
C ASP A 247 0.17 -21.45 17.77
N SER A 248 -0.12 -22.74 17.54
CA SER A 248 0.84 -23.65 16.90
C SER A 248 1.26 -23.23 15.50
N ARG A 249 0.54 -22.29 14.88
CA ARG A 249 0.84 -21.75 13.55
C ARG A 249 1.88 -20.64 13.53
N TYR A 250 2.24 -20.09 14.69
CA TYR A 250 3.21 -19.01 14.76
C TYR A 250 4.63 -19.55 14.83
N ILE A 251 5.56 -18.84 14.19
CA ILE A 251 6.98 -19.07 14.40
C ILE A 251 7.33 -18.45 15.75
N THR A 252 7.40 -19.28 16.77
CA THR A 252 7.69 -18.82 18.13
C THR A 252 9.19 -18.71 18.32
N ILE A 253 9.64 -17.53 18.77
CA ILE A 253 11.03 -17.16 18.96
C ILE A 253 11.25 -16.87 20.43
N SER A 254 12.26 -17.47 21.02
CA SER A 254 12.64 -17.23 22.42
C SER A 254 14.15 -17.14 22.58
N PRO A 255 14.67 -16.55 23.68
CA PRO A 255 16.11 -16.50 23.94
C PRO A 255 16.73 -17.91 23.94
N LYS A 256 16.07 -18.87 24.61
CA LYS A 256 16.54 -20.25 24.76
C LYS A 256 16.28 -21.13 23.53
N GLY A 257 15.43 -20.71 22.60
CA GLY A 257 15.05 -21.48 21.41
C GLY A 257 14.08 -22.62 21.65
N THR A 258 14.00 -23.14 22.88
CA THR A 258 12.97 -24.10 23.29
C THR A 258 12.06 -23.47 24.33
N VAL A 259 10.76 -23.52 24.06
CA VAL A 259 9.72 -23.29 25.06
C VAL A 259 9.10 -24.66 25.31
N ASN A 260 9.02 -25.12 26.56
CA ASN A 260 8.68 -26.51 26.92
C ASN A 260 7.37 -27.03 26.27
N SER A 261 6.46 -26.14 25.84
CA SER A 261 5.19 -26.45 25.17
C SER A 261 5.22 -26.41 23.64
N ILE A 262 6.30 -25.93 23.00
CA ILE A 262 6.34 -25.63 21.56
C ILE A 262 7.44 -26.41 20.87
N LYS A 263 7.04 -27.46 20.13
CA LYS A 263 7.97 -28.36 19.42
C LYS A 263 8.84 -27.68 18.36
N ASN A 264 8.42 -26.51 17.86
CA ASN A 264 9.06 -25.80 16.74
C ASN A 264 9.62 -24.42 17.13
N GLY A 265 10.00 -24.23 18.40
CA GLY A 265 10.64 -22.99 18.85
C GLY A 265 11.92 -22.68 18.08
N LYS A 266 12.16 -21.39 17.81
CA LYS A 266 13.38 -20.87 17.19
C LYS A 266 14.15 -20.02 18.20
N SER A 267 15.49 -20.13 18.21
CA SER A 267 16.31 -19.29 19.09
C SER A 267 16.47 -17.88 18.51
N LEU A 268 16.34 -16.87 19.37
CA LEU A 268 16.59 -15.49 19.02
C LEU A 268 18.06 -15.24 18.60
N ASN A 269 18.99 -16.05 19.10
CA ASN A 269 20.43 -15.89 18.82
C ASN A 269 20.88 -16.67 17.57
N SER A 270 19.93 -17.26 16.83
CA SER A 270 20.23 -18.01 15.62
C SER A 270 20.16 -17.12 14.39
N THR A 271 21.22 -17.14 13.58
CA THR A 271 21.25 -16.50 12.26
C THR A 271 20.16 -17.04 11.34
N GLU A 272 19.77 -18.31 11.49
CA GLU A 272 18.68 -18.91 10.72
C GLU A 272 17.34 -18.24 11.03
N THR A 273 17.04 -18.00 12.32
CA THR A 273 15.81 -17.32 12.76
C THR A 273 15.71 -15.94 12.15
N TRP A 274 16.78 -15.15 12.23
CA TRP A 274 16.81 -13.82 11.63
C TRP A 274 16.74 -13.86 10.11
N SER A 275 17.34 -14.86 9.47
CA SER A 275 17.21 -15.07 8.02
C SER A 275 15.75 -15.31 7.61
N ILE A 276 14.99 -16.08 8.40
CA ILE A 276 13.55 -16.31 8.17
C ILE A 276 12.77 -14.99 8.30
N ILE A 277 13.02 -14.21 9.36
CA ILE A 277 12.38 -12.90 9.57
C ILE A 277 12.68 -11.97 8.40
N THR A 278 13.96 -11.77 8.08
CA THR A 278 14.37 -10.81 7.06
C THR A 278 13.95 -11.24 5.67
N ALA A 279 14.00 -12.54 5.34
CA ALA A 279 13.51 -13.04 4.06
C ALA A 279 12.00 -12.81 3.92
N SER A 280 11.23 -13.00 4.99
CA SER A 280 9.79 -12.73 5.00
C SER A 280 9.49 -11.23 4.88
N ALA A 281 10.29 -10.36 5.51
CA ALA A 281 10.18 -8.91 5.36
C ALA A 281 10.51 -8.46 3.92
N ILE A 282 11.56 -9.02 3.30
CA ILE A 282 11.89 -8.74 1.89
C ILE A 282 10.80 -9.24 0.96
N ALA A 283 10.28 -10.45 1.18
CA ALA A 283 9.17 -11.01 0.42
C ALA A 283 7.94 -10.10 0.49
N SER A 284 7.64 -9.57 1.68
CA SER A 284 6.57 -8.61 1.90
C SER A 284 6.72 -7.32 1.09
N GLY A 285 7.93 -6.92 0.67
CA GLY A 285 8.19 -5.78 -0.22
C GLY A 285 8.65 -6.14 -1.64
N ALA A 286 8.56 -7.42 -2.03
CA ALA A 286 9.04 -7.88 -3.32
C ALA A 286 7.98 -7.67 -4.42
N PHE A 287 7.98 -6.52 -5.09
CA PHE A 287 7.04 -6.30 -6.19
C PHE A 287 7.63 -6.85 -7.52
N PRO A 288 6.91 -7.70 -8.29
CA PRO A 288 7.48 -8.53 -9.37
C PRO A 288 8.26 -7.79 -10.47
N VAL A 289 7.97 -6.50 -10.65
CA VAL A 289 8.57 -5.70 -11.72
C VAL A 289 9.97 -5.23 -11.34
N GLY A 290 10.17 -4.81 -10.08
CA GLY A 290 11.49 -4.37 -9.62
C GLY A 290 12.20 -5.43 -8.83
N PHE A 291 11.58 -5.95 -7.77
CA PHE A 291 12.19 -7.00 -6.96
C PHE A 291 11.62 -8.35 -7.34
N ALA A 292 12.51 -9.24 -7.77
CA ALA A 292 12.14 -10.62 -8.10
C ALA A 292 11.40 -11.29 -6.92
N PRO A 293 10.40 -12.15 -7.19
CA PRO A 293 9.72 -12.92 -6.15
C PRO A 293 10.71 -13.63 -5.23
N VAL A 294 10.39 -13.65 -3.94
CA VAL A 294 11.21 -14.27 -2.91
C VAL A 294 10.68 -15.66 -2.62
N VAL A 295 11.52 -16.66 -2.80
CA VAL A 295 11.20 -18.03 -2.40
C VAL A 295 11.41 -18.17 -0.90
N LEU A 296 10.36 -18.54 -0.17
CA LEU A 296 10.40 -18.81 1.26
C LEU A 296 10.09 -20.26 1.54
N GLU A 297 10.87 -20.86 2.43
CA GLU A 297 10.49 -22.12 3.06
C GLU A 297 9.36 -21.85 4.07
N ARG A 298 8.25 -22.56 3.88
CA ARG A 298 7.09 -22.54 4.79
C ARG A 298 6.89 -23.92 5.38
N TYR A 299 6.49 -23.95 6.64
CA TYR A 299 6.29 -25.18 7.39
C TYR A 299 4.81 -25.57 7.41
N LYS A 300 4.54 -26.87 7.42
CA LYS A 300 3.19 -27.44 7.51
C LYS A 300 2.38 -26.91 8.70
N HIS A 301 3.04 -26.67 9.83
CA HIS A 301 2.38 -26.16 11.02
C HIS A 301 1.93 -24.70 10.88
N GLU A 302 2.47 -23.91 9.94
CA GLU A 302 2.04 -22.52 9.72
C GLU A 302 0.63 -22.43 9.09
N TYR A 303 0.07 -23.55 8.62
CA TYR A 303 -1.19 -23.60 7.88
C TYR A 303 -2.28 -24.38 8.63
N SER A 304 -3.54 -24.11 8.31
CA SER A 304 -4.62 -25.00 8.76
C SER A 304 -4.49 -26.38 8.07
N LYS A 305 -5.09 -27.42 8.68
CA LYS A 305 -5.11 -28.77 8.08
C LYS A 305 -5.74 -28.77 6.68
N LYS A 306 -6.65 -27.84 6.41
CA LYS A 306 -7.35 -27.71 5.12
C LYS A 306 -6.46 -27.04 4.05
N GLU A 307 -5.64 -26.09 4.47
CA GLU A 307 -4.80 -25.24 3.60
C GLU A 307 -3.55 -25.95 3.07
N TRP A 308 -2.93 -26.85 3.85
CA TRP A 308 -1.70 -27.54 3.44
C TRP A 308 -1.94 -28.47 2.24
N LYS A 309 -1.43 -28.09 1.06
CA LYS A 309 -1.69 -28.77 -0.23
C LYS A 309 -1.04 -30.13 -0.44
N PRO A 310 0.13 -30.47 0.15
CA PRO A 310 0.66 -31.84 0.14
C PRO A 310 -0.22 -32.79 1.00
N LYS A 311 -1.46 -33.04 0.58
CA LYS A 311 -2.40 -33.91 1.33
C LYS A 311 -1.97 -35.37 1.35
N ASN A 312 -1.21 -35.80 0.33
CA ASN A 312 -0.81 -37.19 0.11
C ASN A 312 0.70 -37.44 0.22
N VAL A 313 1.48 -36.45 0.64
CA VAL A 313 2.93 -36.60 0.84
C VAL A 313 3.27 -36.08 2.22
N ASN A 314 4.00 -36.88 3.01
CA ASN A 314 4.47 -36.47 4.33
C ASN A 314 5.63 -35.47 4.21
N ILE A 315 5.30 -34.27 3.73
CA ILE A 315 6.22 -33.14 3.58
C ILE A 315 5.88 -32.17 4.70
N ASP A 316 6.86 -31.89 5.56
CA ASP A 316 6.71 -30.94 6.68
C ASP A 316 7.07 -29.50 6.30
N LYS A 317 7.69 -29.30 5.13
CA LYS A 317 8.11 -27.98 4.64
C LYS A 317 8.13 -27.89 3.12
N MET A 318 7.75 -26.74 2.57
CA MET A 318 7.70 -26.50 1.13
C MET A 318 8.15 -25.08 0.79
N ASN A 319 8.76 -24.92 -0.38
CA ASN A 319 9.16 -23.62 -0.89
C ASN A 319 8.02 -23.02 -1.71
N TYR A 320 7.60 -21.80 -1.35
CA TYR A 320 6.64 -21.01 -2.09
C TYR A 320 7.26 -19.69 -2.53
N ALA A 321 6.84 -19.17 -3.68
CA ALA A 321 7.29 -17.88 -4.19
C ALA A 321 6.32 -16.78 -3.74
N TYR A 322 6.87 -15.76 -3.11
CA TYR A 322 6.11 -14.64 -2.55
C TYR A 322 6.48 -13.32 -3.20
N ILE A 323 5.48 -12.45 -3.25
CA ILE A 323 5.61 -11.07 -3.68
C ILE A 323 4.95 -10.16 -2.64
N ASP A 324 5.03 -8.85 -2.87
CA ASP A 324 4.49 -7.82 -1.99
C ASP A 324 3.03 -8.11 -1.63
N GLY A 325 2.75 -8.14 -0.32
CA GLY A 325 1.40 -8.30 0.20
C GLY A 325 0.48 -7.20 -0.30
N GLY A 326 0.98 -5.98 -0.51
CA GLY A 326 0.28 -4.86 -1.11
C GLY A 326 -0.42 -5.17 -2.45
N THR A 327 0.00 -6.23 -3.16
CA THR A 327 -0.58 -6.65 -4.45
C THR A 327 -1.96 -7.30 -4.30
N PHE A 328 -2.18 -8.05 -3.22
CA PHE A 328 -3.41 -8.82 -3.03
C PHE A 328 -3.98 -8.73 -1.60
N ASN A 329 -3.12 -8.52 -0.60
CA ASN A 329 -3.41 -8.46 0.82
C ASN A 329 -2.75 -7.26 1.50
N ASN A 330 -3.43 -6.12 1.48
CA ASN A 330 -2.87 -4.92 2.11
C ASN A 330 -3.67 -4.54 3.36
N GLU A 331 -3.90 -5.43 4.33
CA GLU A 331 -4.69 -5.08 5.54
C GLU A 331 -3.87 -5.14 6.84
N PRO A 332 -2.67 -4.53 6.94
CA PRO A 332 -1.85 -4.61 8.15
C PRO A 332 -2.59 -4.06 9.38
N ILE A 333 -3.51 -3.11 9.24
CA ILE A 333 -4.25 -2.55 10.38
C ILE A 333 -5.15 -3.57 11.04
N LYS A 334 -5.83 -4.38 10.23
CA LYS A 334 -6.72 -5.44 10.71
C LYS A 334 -5.95 -6.48 11.50
N GLU A 335 -4.74 -6.82 11.05
CA GLU A 335 -3.89 -7.78 11.74
C GLU A 335 -3.34 -7.20 13.04
N ALA A 336 -3.00 -5.90 13.10
CA ALA A 336 -2.61 -5.23 14.34
C ALA A 336 -3.73 -5.26 15.41
N PHE A 337 -4.99 -5.03 15.02
CA PHE A 337 -6.13 -5.20 15.93
C PHE A 337 -6.22 -6.62 16.50
N LYS A 338 -6.14 -7.63 15.61
CA LYS A 338 -6.22 -9.03 16.03
C LYS A 338 -5.08 -9.43 16.96
N MET A 339 -3.86 -8.93 16.73
CA MET A 339 -2.71 -9.16 17.62
C MET A 339 -2.93 -8.54 19.00
N GLY A 340 -3.38 -7.28 19.05
CA GLY A 340 -3.70 -6.62 20.32
C GLY A 340 -4.78 -7.38 21.09
N TYR A 341 -5.85 -7.81 20.40
CA TYR A 341 -6.89 -8.63 21.00
C TYR A 341 -6.40 -10.01 21.43
N TYR A 342 -5.49 -10.63 20.68
CA TYR A 342 -4.86 -11.90 21.05
C TYR A 342 -4.08 -11.77 22.35
N ASN A 343 -3.27 -10.70 22.50
CA ASN A 343 -2.50 -10.46 23.70
C ASN A 343 -3.40 -10.10 24.90
N ASP A 344 -4.47 -9.36 24.68
CA ASP A 344 -5.39 -8.94 25.74
C ASP A 344 -6.46 -10.00 26.09
N PHE A 345 -6.48 -11.14 25.41
CA PHE A 345 -7.58 -12.11 25.52
C PHE A 345 -7.79 -12.63 26.96
N GLU A 346 -6.70 -12.76 27.72
CA GLU A 346 -6.73 -13.19 29.12
C GLU A 346 -6.81 -12.02 30.11
N SER A 347 -6.33 -10.83 29.73
CA SER A 347 -6.28 -9.66 30.61
C SER A 347 -7.51 -8.78 30.42
N VAL A 348 -8.43 -8.79 31.38
CA VAL A 348 -9.65 -7.98 31.29
C VAL A 348 -9.39 -6.49 31.58
N GLU A 349 -8.28 -6.11 32.25
CA GLU A 349 -8.19 -4.78 32.90
C GLU A 349 -6.85 -4.03 32.87
N ASP A 350 -5.76 -4.58 32.32
CA ASP A 350 -4.45 -3.89 32.39
C ASP A 350 -4.15 -3.03 31.16
N GLY A 351 -4.35 -1.72 31.33
CA GLY A 351 -3.82 -0.68 30.43
C GLY A 351 -4.80 -0.14 29.37
N ASP A 352 -4.43 0.98 28.76
CA ASP A 352 -5.10 1.49 27.55
C ASP A 352 -4.44 0.84 26.34
N ARG A 353 -5.21 0.63 25.27
CA ARG A 353 -4.67 0.10 24.01
C ARG A 353 -4.74 1.13 22.91
N LEU A 354 -3.62 1.33 22.23
CA LEU A 354 -3.52 2.15 21.03
C LEU A 354 -3.13 1.29 19.82
N ILE A 355 -3.95 1.33 18.77
CA ILE A 355 -3.57 0.89 17.43
C ILE A 355 -3.02 2.12 16.70
N LEU A 356 -1.69 2.21 16.63
CA LEU A 356 -0.99 3.29 15.95
C LEU A 356 -0.64 2.82 14.53
N PHE A 357 -1.11 3.55 13.51
CA PHE A 357 -0.81 3.21 12.14
C PHE A 357 -0.09 4.34 11.40
N VAL A 358 0.77 3.96 10.47
CA VAL A 358 1.50 4.90 9.60
C VAL A 358 1.12 4.62 8.16
N ASP A 359 0.58 5.64 7.49
CA ASP A 359 0.20 5.57 6.08
C ASP A 359 0.87 6.73 5.33
N PRO A 360 1.93 6.47 4.55
CA PRO A 360 2.60 7.49 3.76
C PRO A 360 1.79 7.88 2.49
N SER A 361 0.45 7.80 2.57
CA SER A 361 -0.52 7.86 1.47
C SER A 361 -0.24 8.93 0.40
N ILE A 362 -0.57 8.59 -0.85
CA ILE A 362 -0.46 9.45 -2.03
C ILE A 362 -1.90 9.91 -2.38
N PRO A 363 -2.18 11.23 -2.52
CA PRO A 363 -3.53 11.77 -2.71
C PRO A 363 -4.33 11.21 -3.90
N ASP A 364 -5.65 11.34 -3.78
CA ASP A 364 -6.74 10.78 -4.58
C ASP A 364 -6.95 11.37 -6.00
N GLU A 365 -6.10 12.28 -6.49
CA GLU A 365 -6.38 12.91 -7.78
C GLU A 365 -6.06 11.98 -8.96
N VAL A 366 -7.14 11.40 -9.50
CA VAL A 366 -7.39 10.93 -10.88
C VAL A 366 -7.57 9.41 -11.05
N LYS A 367 -8.86 9.08 -11.25
CA LYS A 367 -9.50 7.92 -11.89
C LYS A 367 -8.89 6.55 -11.62
N VAL A 368 -9.63 5.78 -10.81
CA VAL A 368 -9.58 4.32 -10.75
C VAL A 368 -9.53 3.77 -12.18
N GLN A 369 -8.33 3.47 -12.68
CA GLN A 369 -8.16 2.54 -13.78
C GLN A 369 -8.40 1.17 -13.16
N GLN A 370 -9.68 0.80 -13.04
CA GLN A 370 -10.03 -0.61 -12.93
C GLN A 370 -9.38 -1.32 -14.10
N LEU A 371 -8.85 -2.52 -13.86
CA LEU A 371 -8.31 -3.42 -14.88
C LEU A 371 -9.27 -3.47 -16.07
N LYS A 372 -8.99 -2.69 -17.12
CA LYS A 372 -9.78 -2.69 -18.35
C LYS A 372 -9.69 -4.04 -19.08
N SER A 373 -8.74 -4.89 -18.69
CA SER A 373 -8.61 -6.27 -19.17
C SER A 373 -9.73 -7.21 -18.70
N LEU A 374 -10.59 -6.78 -17.76
CA LEU A 374 -11.82 -7.48 -17.36
C LEU A 374 -13.10 -6.84 -17.90
N ASP A 375 -12.99 -5.80 -18.74
CA ASP A 375 -14.13 -5.23 -19.46
C ASP A 375 -14.15 -5.76 -20.91
N PRO A 376 -14.78 -6.92 -21.18
CA PRO A 376 -14.83 -7.52 -22.51
C PRO A 376 -15.50 -6.64 -23.56
N LEU A 377 -16.14 -5.52 -23.16
CA LEU A 377 -16.77 -4.56 -24.05
C LEU A 377 -15.80 -3.50 -24.59
N GLY A 378 -14.66 -3.26 -23.93
CA GLY A 378 -13.63 -2.31 -24.38
C GLY A 378 -12.85 -2.78 -25.62
N ASP A 379 -12.89 -4.07 -25.94
CA ASP A 379 -12.22 -4.65 -27.11
C ASP A 379 -13.00 -4.44 -28.42
N LEU A 380 -14.27 -4.05 -28.36
CA LEU A 380 -15.06 -3.70 -29.55
C LEU A 380 -14.62 -2.38 -30.21
N GLU A 381 -14.12 -1.39 -29.45
CA GLU A 381 -13.62 -0.14 -30.04
C GLU A 381 -12.21 -0.28 -30.63
N LYS A 382 -11.37 -1.17 -30.06
CA LYS A 382 -10.05 -1.50 -30.63
C LYS A 382 -10.14 -2.25 -31.96
N SER A 383 -11.30 -2.83 -32.28
CA SER A 383 -11.56 -3.59 -33.51
C SER A 383 -11.42 -2.76 -34.81
N LYS A 384 -11.52 -1.43 -34.74
CA LYS A 384 -11.36 -0.54 -35.90
C LYS A 384 -9.91 -0.09 -36.13
N LEU A 385 -9.09 -0.07 -35.09
CA LEU A 385 -7.64 0.14 -35.22
C LEU A 385 -6.91 -1.17 -35.57
N SER A 386 -7.51 -2.32 -35.23
CA SER A 386 -6.99 -3.65 -35.54
C SER A 386 -7.06 -4.01 -37.03
N SER A 387 -7.96 -3.41 -37.81
CA SER A 387 -8.14 -3.72 -39.24
C SER A 387 -7.06 -3.15 -40.18
N LEU A 388 -6.13 -2.31 -39.68
CA LEU A 388 -5.16 -1.60 -40.52
C LEU A 388 -3.69 -2.09 -40.43
N MET A 389 -3.38 -3.12 -39.63
CA MET A 389 -2.00 -3.68 -39.60
C MET A 389 -2.01 -5.21 -39.40
N GLU A 390 -1.11 -5.93 -40.06
CA GLU A 390 -1.13 -7.40 -40.25
C GLU A 390 -0.97 -8.28 -38.98
N ASN A 391 -1.42 -9.55 -39.12
CA ASN A 391 -2.11 -10.36 -38.10
C ASN A 391 -1.30 -11.44 -37.35
N LYS A 392 0.04 -11.36 -37.21
CA LYS A 392 0.77 -12.32 -36.35
C LYS A 392 1.71 -11.70 -35.32
N PHE A 393 2.32 -10.57 -35.65
CA PHE A 393 3.18 -9.84 -34.72
C PHE A 393 2.36 -9.14 -33.59
N LYS A 394 1.08 -8.86 -33.87
CA LYS A 394 0.13 -8.17 -32.97
C LYS A 394 -0.36 -9.01 -31.79
N GLY A 395 -0.45 -10.32 -31.92
CA GLY A 395 -0.94 -11.17 -30.83
C GLY A 395 0.00 -11.12 -29.64
N GLU A 396 1.29 -11.34 -29.90
CA GLU A 396 2.30 -11.38 -28.84
C GLU A 396 2.77 -9.99 -28.41
N PHE A 397 2.91 -9.02 -29.32
CA PHE A 397 3.22 -7.64 -28.92
C PHE A 397 2.05 -6.95 -28.23
N GLY A 398 0.81 -7.21 -28.66
CA GLY A 398 -0.39 -6.72 -27.99
C GLY A 398 -0.55 -7.32 -26.60
N LYS A 399 -0.27 -8.62 -26.43
CA LYS A 399 -0.19 -9.25 -25.10
C LYS A 399 0.94 -8.67 -24.26
N ALA A 400 2.14 -8.48 -24.82
CA ALA A 400 3.26 -7.89 -24.10
C ALA A 400 2.97 -6.44 -23.70
N TYR A 401 2.36 -5.64 -24.57
CA TYR A 401 1.93 -4.27 -24.29
C TYR A 401 0.80 -4.23 -23.26
N ALA A 402 -0.19 -5.14 -23.35
CA ALA A 402 -1.23 -5.31 -22.35
C ALA A 402 -0.64 -5.70 -20.99
N ILE A 403 0.28 -6.68 -20.97
CA ILE A 403 1.02 -7.07 -19.77
C ILE A 403 1.77 -5.87 -19.22
N VAL A 404 2.49 -5.09 -20.04
CA VAL A 404 3.25 -3.90 -19.61
C VAL A 404 2.32 -2.78 -19.12
N THR A 405 1.17 -2.56 -19.75
CA THR A 405 0.20 -1.54 -19.32
C THR A 405 -0.52 -1.96 -18.04
N ASP A 406 -0.88 -3.24 -17.89
CA ASP A 406 -1.36 -3.83 -16.65
C ASP A 406 -0.26 -3.80 -15.57
N LEU A 407 1.00 -4.01 -15.94
CA LEU A 407 2.16 -3.88 -15.05
C LEU A 407 2.29 -2.45 -14.52
N VAL A 408 2.16 -1.46 -15.40
CA VAL A 408 2.20 -0.03 -15.05
C VAL A 408 0.98 0.34 -14.22
N GLY A 409 -0.20 -0.19 -14.54
CA GLY A 409 -1.42 -0.05 -13.75
C GLY A 409 -1.29 -0.68 -12.37
N MET A 410 -0.65 -1.85 -12.26
CA MET A 410 -0.33 -2.51 -11.00
C MET A 410 0.69 -1.71 -10.21
N ILE A 411 1.80 -1.25 -10.81
CA ILE A 411 2.79 -0.37 -10.15
C ILE A 411 2.11 0.90 -9.63
N HIS A 412 1.22 1.49 -10.42
CA HIS A 412 0.47 2.68 -10.02
C HIS A 412 -0.53 2.36 -8.89
N GLY A 413 -1.24 1.23 -8.97
CA GLY A 413 -2.18 0.75 -7.94
C GLY A 413 -1.50 0.30 -6.64
N GLN A 414 -0.29 -0.26 -6.70
CA GLN A 414 0.52 -0.65 -5.55
C GLN A 414 0.94 0.54 -4.68
N SER A 415 1.08 1.71 -5.28
CA SER A 415 1.33 2.94 -4.54
C SER A 415 0.10 3.48 -3.81
N LYS A 416 -1.11 2.98 -4.13
CA LYS A 416 -2.39 3.41 -3.58
C LYS A 416 -2.83 2.51 -2.43
N ILE A 417 -2.24 2.72 -1.27
CA ILE A 417 -2.75 2.17 -0.02
C ILE A 417 -3.82 3.13 0.50
N ASN A 418 -5.04 2.63 0.67
CA ASN A 418 -6.11 3.40 1.31
C ASN A 418 -6.54 2.66 2.58
N GLU A 419 -5.71 2.74 3.63
CA GLU A 419 -6.07 2.21 4.96
C GLU A 419 -7.24 2.99 5.56
N GLU A 420 -7.38 4.27 5.20
CA GLU A 420 -8.45 5.14 5.68
C GLU A 420 -9.85 4.62 5.33
N ALA A 421 -10.10 4.26 4.07
CA ALA A 421 -11.38 3.71 3.62
C ALA A 421 -11.75 2.43 4.41
N LYS A 422 -10.74 1.65 4.82
CA LYS A 422 -10.93 0.44 5.64
C LYS A 422 -11.25 0.80 7.09
N VAL A 423 -10.59 1.81 7.66
CA VAL A 423 -10.91 2.35 8.98
C VAL A 423 -12.36 2.87 9.00
N ALA A 424 -12.80 3.59 7.96
CA ALA A 424 -14.18 4.06 7.84
C ALA A 424 -15.20 2.91 7.76
N LYS A 425 -14.91 1.89 6.94
CA LYS A 425 -15.74 0.67 6.87
C LYS A 425 -15.82 -0.03 8.24
N PHE A 426 -14.70 -0.11 8.96
CA PHE A 426 -14.64 -0.67 10.30
C PHE A 426 -15.52 0.11 11.29
N TYR A 427 -15.43 1.44 11.33
CA TYR A 427 -16.29 2.26 12.19
C TYR A 427 -17.79 2.04 11.90
N THR A 428 -18.19 2.03 10.63
CA THR A 428 -19.57 1.73 10.25
C THR A 428 -20.00 0.34 10.73
N SER A 429 -19.12 -0.67 10.62
CA SER A 429 -19.39 -2.01 11.15
C SER A 429 -19.48 -2.04 12.68
N VAL A 430 -18.69 -1.24 13.41
CA VAL A 430 -18.79 -1.11 14.87
C VAL A 430 -20.11 -0.44 15.27
N LEU A 431 -20.49 0.65 14.60
CA LEU A 431 -21.77 1.33 14.82
C LEU A 431 -22.94 0.38 14.58
N PHE A 432 -22.91 -0.36 13.47
CA PHE A 432 -23.93 -1.34 13.15
C PHE A 432 -23.96 -2.47 14.19
N LYS A 433 -22.80 -2.98 14.62
CA LYS A 433 -22.70 -3.96 15.70
C LYS A 433 -23.35 -3.45 16.99
N ASN A 434 -23.01 -2.24 17.43
CA ASN A 434 -23.51 -1.67 18.68
C ASN A 434 -25.02 -1.39 18.60
N THR A 435 -25.49 -0.92 17.45
CA THR A 435 -26.92 -0.76 17.19
C THR A 435 -27.65 -2.10 17.26
N LEU A 436 -27.08 -3.14 16.65
CA LEU A 436 -27.65 -4.48 16.68
C LEU A 436 -27.63 -5.08 18.09
N ILE A 437 -26.54 -4.91 18.85
CA ILE A 437 -26.45 -5.36 20.25
C ILE A 437 -27.47 -4.62 21.12
N ASN A 438 -27.60 -3.31 20.99
CA ASN A 438 -28.58 -2.53 21.74
C ASN A 438 -30.02 -2.91 21.37
N TYR A 439 -30.27 -3.15 20.08
CA TYR A 439 -31.54 -3.69 19.61
C TYR A 439 -31.83 -5.04 20.26
N LEU A 440 -30.89 -5.99 20.22
CA LEU A 440 -31.01 -7.30 20.85
C LEU A 440 -31.27 -7.21 22.37
N LYS A 441 -30.56 -6.30 23.07
CA LYS A 441 -30.77 -6.03 24.51
C LYS A 441 -32.15 -5.44 24.81
N SER A 442 -32.73 -4.67 23.89
CA SER A 442 -34.03 -4.02 24.08
C SER A 442 -35.23 -4.95 23.95
N ILE A 443 -35.06 -6.11 23.30
CA ILE A 443 -36.16 -7.06 23.06
C ILE A 443 -36.39 -7.89 24.32
N ARG A 444 -37.28 -7.41 25.21
CA ARG A 444 -37.68 -8.12 26.45
C ARG A 444 -38.37 -9.47 26.23
N ASN A 445 -38.94 -9.68 25.04
CA ASN A 445 -39.72 -10.87 24.67
C ASN A 445 -39.01 -11.71 23.60
N PHE A 446 -37.68 -11.64 23.51
CA PHE A 446 -36.96 -12.51 22.59
C PHE A 446 -37.23 -13.95 23.04
N ASN A 447 -37.84 -14.76 22.17
CA ASN A 447 -38.10 -16.16 22.51
C ASN A 447 -36.75 -16.89 22.50
N LEU A 448 -36.06 -16.88 23.64
CA LEU A 448 -34.75 -17.51 23.83
C LEU A 448 -34.79 -18.97 23.37
N ASN A 449 -35.91 -19.68 23.62
CA ASN A 449 -36.07 -21.08 23.23
C ASN A 449 -36.01 -21.25 21.71
N ALA A 450 -36.44 -20.27 20.91
CA ALA A 450 -36.30 -20.30 19.46
C ALA A 450 -34.85 -20.03 19.00
N LEU A 451 -34.09 -19.26 19.78
CA LEU A 451 -32.66 -18.99 19.56
C LEU A 451 -31.78 -20.20 19.93
N PHE A 452 -32.21 -20.96 20.94
CA PHE A 452 -31.62 -22.24 21.33
C PHE A 452 -32.09 -23.42 20.46
N ASN A 453 -32.52 -23.15 19.22
CA ASN A 453 -32.68 -24.21 18.23
C ASN A 453 -31.31 -24.86 17.98
N ILE A 454 -31.21 -26.14 18.31
CA ILE A 454 -29.93 -26.87 18.25
C ILE A 454 -29.31 -26.88 16.86
N ASP A 455 -30.11 -26.94 15.80
CA ASP A 455 -29.62 -26.96 14.42
C ASP A 455 -29.00 -25.62 14.02
N LEU A 456 -29.62 -24.51 14.43
CA LEU A 456 -29.09 -23.18 14.21
C LEU A 456 -27.80 -22.96 14.98
N ILE A 457 -27.75 -23.35 16.27
CA ILE A 457 -26.54 -23.23 17.08
C ILE A 457 -25.43 -24.10 16.50
N LYS A 458 -25.72 -25.34 16.12
CA LYS A 458 -24.73 -26.26 15.54
C LYS A 458 -24.20 -25.76 14.21
N SER A 459 -25.06 -25.24 13.33
CA SER A 459 -24.65 -24.66 12.05
C SER A 459 -23.77 -23.43 12.24
N THR A 460 -24.17 -22.57 13.18
CA THR A 460 -23.42 -21.38 13.57
C THR A 460 -22.07 -21.76 14.17
N TYR A 461 -22.06 -22.75 15.05
CA TYR A 461 -20.88 -23.28 15.71
C TYR A 461 -19.87 -23.76 14.67
N ASN A 462 -20.30 -24.62 13.74
CA ASN A 462 -19.44 -25.13 12.67
C ASN A 462 -18.87 -23.99 11.82
N ALA A 463 -19.68 -22.96 11.52
CA ALA A 463 -19.22 -21.80 10.77
C ALA A 463 -18.20 -20.96 11.56
N LEU A 464 -18.40 -20.79 12.88
CA LEU A 464 -17.45 -20.11 13.77
C LEU A 464 -16.16 -20.92 13.92
N GLU A 465 -16.25 -22.22 14.12
CA GLU A 465 -15.11 -23.14 14.23
C GLU A 465 -14.29 -23.09 12.96
N GLU A 466 -14.92 -23.24 11.79
CA GLU A 466 -14.24 -23.09 10.49
C GLU A 466 -13.59 -21.71 10.35
N THR A 467 -14.30 -20.65 10.71
CA THR A 467 -13.75 -19.28 10.66
C THR A 467 -12.55 -19.11 11.59
N LEU A 468 -12.60 -19.68 12.80
CA LEU A 468 -11.49 -19.62 13.76
C LEU A 468 -10.32 -20.51 13.35
N GLU A 469 -10.59 -21.68 12.76
CA GLU A 469 -9.57 -22.59 12.23
C GLU A 469 -8.85 -22.02 11.01
N ASP A 470 -9.53 -21.27 10.14
CA ASP A 470 -8.93 -20.75 8.91
C ASP A 470 -8.19 -19.41 9.14
N ARG A 471 -8.50 -18.68 10.23
CA ARG A 471 -7.84 -17.40 10.54
C ARG A 471 -6.38 -17.55 10.93
N GLN A 472 -5.47 -16.98 10.14
CA GLN A 472 -4.03 -17.00 10.44
C GLN A 472 -3.71 -16.43 11.84
N ILE A 473 -4.19 -15.23 12.19
CA ILE A 473 -4.14 -14.74 13.57
C ILE A 473 -5.41 -15.19 14.33
N SER A 474 -5.26 -15.97 15.39
CA SER A 474 -6.37 -16.32 16.27
C SER A 474 -6.78 -15.12 17.11
N ILE A 475 -8.02 -15.09 17.56
CA ILE A 475 -8.54 -14.00 18.39
C ILE A 475 -8.31 -14.32 19.87
N GLY A 476 -7.08 -14.69 20.22
CA GLY A 476 -6.68 -15.22 21.54
C GLY A 476 -6.96 -16.71 21.72
N THR A 477 -8.01 -17.22 21.07
CA THR A 477 -8.34 -18.65 21.04
C THR A 477 -8.77 -19.12 19.65
N ARG A 478 -8.63 -20.42 19.42
CA ARG A 478 -9.25 -21.14 18.30
C ARG A 478 -10.45 -21.97 18.75
N ASP A 479 -10.70 -22.04 20.05
CA ASP A 479 -11.83 -22.75 20.62
C ASP A 479 -13.04 -21.80 20.70
N VAL A 480 -14.10 -22.14 19.96
CA VAL A 480 -15.35 -21.38 19.91
C VAL A 480 -15.97 -21.27 21.31
N TRP A 481 -15.87 -22.32 22.13
CA TRP A 481 -16.40 -22.33 23.49
C TRP A 481 -15.80 -21.19 24.32
N GLU A 482 -14.48 -21.11 24.30
CA GLU A 482 -13.76 -20.18 25.14
C GLU A 482 -14.02 -18.74 24.72
N LEU A 483 -14.11 -18.52 23.40
CA LEU A 483 -14.50 -17.23 22.85
C LEU A 483 -15.86 -16.79 23.40
N ILE A 484 -16.86 -17.67 23.36
CA ILE A 484 -18.21 -17.38 23.85
C ILE A 484 -18.20 -17.20 25.38
N TRP A 485 -17.47 -18.04 26.11
CA TRP A 485 -17.31 -17.95 27.57
C TRP A 485 -16.76 -16.60 28.01
N LYS A 486 -15.71 -16.10 27.34
CA LYS A 486 -15.13 -14.78 27.65
C LYS A 486 -16.16 -13.66 27.44
N LYS A 487 -16.98 -13.74 26.38
CA LYS A 487 -18.06 -12.77 26.15
C LYS A 487 -19.14 -12.87 27.23
N TYR A 488 -19.54 -14.07 27.62
CA TYR A 488 -20.48 -14.29 28.72
C TYR A 488 -19.94 -13.73 30.04
N LYS A 489 -18.68 -14.03 30.40
CA LYS A 489 -18.01 -13.51 31.60
C LYS A 489 -17.96 -11.99 31.61
N LYS A 490 -17.71 -11.35 30.45
CA LYS A 490 -17.75 -9.89 30.32
C LYS A 490 -19.16 -9.34 30.59
N LEU A 491 -20.20 -9.92 30.01
CA LEU A 491 -21.59 -9.52 30.26
C LEU A 491 -21.98 -9.68 31.74
N CYS A 492 -21.47 -10.72 32.40
CA CYS A 492 -21.61 -10.94 33.82
C CYS A 492 -21.01 -9.80 34.65
N LEU A 493 -19.76 -9.42 34.39
CA LEU A 493 -19.08 -8.31 35.06
C LEU A 493 -19.80 -6.98 34.85
N GLU A 494 -20.25 -6.68 33.62
CA GLU A 494 -20.97 -5.44 33.30
C GLU A 494 -22.32 -5.32 34.00
N SER A 495 -22.97 -6.45 34.31
CA SER A 495 -24.28 -6.49 34.97
C SER A 495 -24.22 -6.37 36.50
N ASN A 496 -23.04 -6.43 37.13
CA ASN A 496 -22.88 -6.59 38.59
C ASN A 496 -23.74 -7.71 39.18
N SER A 497 -24.00 -8.76 38.41
CA SER A 497 -24.86 -9.87 38.83
C SER A 497 -24.07 -10.85 39.69
N GLU A 498 -24.60 -11.18 40.87
CA GLU A 498 -24.01 -12.18 41.78
C GLU A 498 -24.18 -13.61 41.27
N THR A 499 -25.07 -13.82 40.28
CA THR A 499 -25.50 -15.15 39.81
C THR A 499 -25.03 -15.40 38.39
N CYS A 500 -23.73 -15.65 38.21
CA CYS A 500 -23.21 -16.12 36.92
C CYS A 500 -22.78 -17.59 37.01
N LEU A 501 -23.00 -18.32 35.92
CA LEU A 501 -22.57 -19.71 35.79
C LEU A 501 -21.05 -19.82 36.03
N SER A 502 -20.66 -20.89 36.70
CA SER A 502 -19.26 -21.27 36.79
C SER A 502 -18.72 -21.71 35.43
N GLU A 503 -17.41 -21.62 35.23
CA GLU A 503 -16.77 -22.06 33.98
C GLU A 503 -17.08 -23.53 33.67
N SER A 504 -17.10 -24.40 34.68
CA SER A 504 -17.44 -25.81 34.52
C SER A 504 -18.89 -26.00 34.08
N SER A 505 -19.83 -25.29 34.71
CA SER A 505 -21.26 -25.38 34.35
C SER A 505 -21.52 -24.87 32.93
N PHE A 506 -20.90 -23.74 32.55
CA PHE A 506 -21.00 -23.24 31.20
C PHE A 506 -20.37 -24.26 30.22
N LYS A 507 -19.26 -24.93 30.60
CA LYS A 507 -18.53 -25.87 29.73
C LYS A 507 -19.34 -27.14 29.47
N ASP A 508 -20.06 -27.61 30.49
CA ASP A 508 -20.94 -28.75 30.35
C ASP A 508 -22.15 -28.42 29.49
N LEU A 509 -22.75 -27.22 29.65
CA LEU A 509 -23.78 -26.72 28.73
C LEU A 509 -23.27 -26.73 27.28
N TYR A 510 -22.05 -26.23 27.06
CA TYR A 510 -21.45 -26.21 25.74
C TYR A 510 -21.18 -27.61 25.16
N LYS A 511 -20.68 -28.55 25.97
CA LYS A 511 -20.48 -29.94 25.51
C LYS A 511 -21.78 -30.55 25.00
N LEU A 512 -22.90 -30.31 25.68
CA LEU A 512 -24.21 -30.82 25.24
C LEU A 512 -24.65 -30.22 23.90
N ILE A 513 -24.41 -28.92 23.71
CA ILE A 513 -24.66 -28.24 22.44
C ILE A 513 -23.81 -28.86 21.31
N ASN A 514 -22.51 -29.07 21.56
CA ASN A 514 -21.58 -29.55 20.54
C ASN A 514 -21.79 -31.04 20.20
N LEU A 515 -22.08 -31.89 21.20
CA LEU A 515 -22.30 -33.33 21.01
C LEU A 515 -23.62 -33.65 20.27
N GLY A 516 -24.47 -32.65 20.01
CA GLY A 516 -25.71 -32.84 19.27
C GLY A 516 -26.75 -33.63 20.04
N ASN A 517 -26.78 -33.46 21.36
CA ASN A 517 -27.74 -34.12 22.23
C ASN A 517 -29.17 -33.62 21.96
N SER A 518 -30.19 -34.34 22.42
CA SER A 518 -31.58 -33.94 22.15
C SER A 518 -31.88 -32.56 22.75
N GLN A 519 -32.73 -31.76 22.07
CA GLN A 519 -33.19 -30.45 22.55
C GLN A 519 -33.67 -30.50 24.01
N GLY A 520 -34.28 -31.61 24.44
CA GLY A 520 -34.76 -31.80 25.81
C GLY A 520 -33.66 -31.79 26.88
N GLU A 521 -32.43 -32.20 26.57
CA GLU A 521 -31.31 -32.13 27.52
C GLU A 521 -30.80 -30.71 27.71
N ILE A 522 -30.73 -29.94 26.61
CA ILE A 522 -30.39 -28.52 26.63
C ILE A 522 -31.48 -27.77 27.40
N ASP A 523 -32.76 -28.03 27.11
CA ASP A 523 -33.89 -27.40 27.80
C ASP A 523 -33.87 -27.69 29.29
N LYS A 524 -33.52 -28.91 29.70
CA LYS A 524 -33.36 -29.29 31.11
C LYS A 524 -32.26 -28.47 31.80
N LEU A 525 -31.08 -28.37 31.20
CA LEU A 525 -29.97 -27.63 31.79
C LEU A 525 -30.21 -26.12 31.80
N LEU A 526 -30.83 -25.60 30.75
CA LEU A 526 -31.32 -24.23 30.74
C LEU A 526 -32.41 -24.04 31.79
N SER A 527 -33.29 -25.01 32.08
CA SER A 527 -34.32 -24.85 33.12
C SER A 527 -33.73 -24.57 34.52
N GLU A 528 -32.49 -25.00 34.77
CA GLU A 528 -31.74 -24.75 36.02
C GLU A 528 -31.05 -23.36 36.03
N CYS A 529 -30.89 -22.73 34.87
CA CYS A 529 -30.31 -21.39 34.75
C CYS A 529 -31.33 -20.31 35.09
N SER A 530 -30.88 -19.24 35.75
CA SER A 530 -31.69 -18.05 35.93
C SER A 530 -32.09 -17.46 34.57
N ARG A 531 -33.20 -16.71 34.51
CA ARG A 531 -33.59 -16.02 33.27
C ARG A 531 -32.48 -15.08 32.78
N GLU A 532 -31.83 -14.40 33.72
CA GLU A 532 -30.73 -13.48 33.44
C GLU A 532 -29.52 -14.20 32.82
N ASP A 533 -29.18 -15.40 33.31
CA ASP A 533 -28.12 -16.21 32.72
C ASP A 533 -28.46 -16.64 31.30
N LYS A 534 -29.70 -17.09 31.05
CA LYS A 534 -30.15 -17.45 29.70
C LYS A 534 -30.00 -16.28 28.73
N ASP A 535 -30.39 -15.08 29.17
CA ASP A 535 -30.26 -13.85 28.38
C ASP A 535 -28.79 -13.54 28.06
N LYS A 536 -27.89 -13.65 29.05
CA LYS A 536 -26.45 -13.42 28.87
C LYS A 536 -25.80 -14.47 27.98
N ILE A 537 -26.19 -15.74 28.10
CA ILE A 537 -25.70 -16.83 27.25
C ILE A 537 -26.12 -16.56 25.81
N ALA A 538 -27.42 -16.33 25.56
CA ALA A 538 -27.91 -16.02 24.22
C ALA A 538 -27.24 -14.78 23.63
N ALA A 539 -27.08 -13.72 24.42
CA ALA A 539 -26.37 -12.51 24.02
C ALA A 539 -24.90 -12.81 23.65
N SER A 540 -24.19 -13.63 24.41
CA SER A 540 -22.79 -13.99 24.13
C SER A 540 -22.63 -14.72 22.79
N PHE A 541 -23.56 -15.62 22.44
CA PHE A 541 -23.61 -16.28 21.13
C PHE A 541 -23.88 -15.25 20.04
N LEU A 542 -24.96 -14.46 20.16
CA LEU A 542 -25.34 -13.46 19.16
C LEU A 542 -24.25 -12.42 18.89
N ILE A 543 -23.57 -11.95 19.94
CA ILE A 543 -22.43 -11.04 19.84
C ILE A 543 -21.31 -11.71 19.04
N THR A 544 -20.99 -12.96 19.34
CA THR A 544 -19.92 -13.71 18.65
C THR A 544 -20.24 -13.92 17.17
N ILE A 545 -21.48 -14.26 16.84
CA ILE A 545 -21.97 -14.42 15.46
C ILE A 545 -21.87 -13.10 14.71
N THR A 546 -22.41 -12.04 15.32
CA THR A 546 -22.41 -10.69 14.75
C THR A 546 -20.99 -10.23 14.49
N GLU A 547 -20.09 -10.43 15.45
CA GLU A 547 -18.68 -10.07 15.31
C GLU A 547 -18.00 -10.86 14.18
N SER A 548 -18.32 -12.15 14.02
CA SER A 548 -17.81 -12.96 12.92
C SER A 548 -18.32 -12.48 11.57
N ALA A 549 -19.65 -12.33 11.43
CA ALA A 549 -20.31 -11.92 10.19
C ALA A 549 -19.87 -10.53 9.71
N LEU A 550 -19.65 -9.60 10.65
CA LEU A 550 -19.19 -8.24 10.35
C LEU A 550 -17.66 -8.12 10.28
N ASN A 551 -16.91 -9.23 10.36
CA ASN A 551 -15.45 -9.25 10.39
C ASN A 551 -14.88 -8.29 11.46
N GLN A 552 -15.50 -8.30 12.65
CA GLN A 552 -15.16 -7.52 13.84
C GLN A 552 -14.49 -8.36 14.93
N SER A 553 -14.50 -9.69 14.84
CA SER A 553 -13.86 -10.53 15.85
C SER A 553 -12.36 -10.23 15.91
N GLY A 554 -11.86 -9.95 17.12
CA GLY A 554 -10.48 -9.51 17.33
C GLY A 554 -10.27 -8.00 17.19
N LYS A 555 -11.32 -7.20 16.98
CA LYS A 555 -11.21 -5.74 16.88
C LYS A 555 -11.90 -5.10 18.09
N SER A 556 -11.11 -4.87 19.14
CA SER A 556 -11.61 -4.24 20.36
C SER A 556 -12.13 -2.83 20.07
N GLU A 557 -13.33 -2.53 20.58
CA GLU A 557 -13.89 -1.18 20.54
C GLU A 557 -13.17 -0.23 21.50
N LEU A 558 -12.58 -0.78 22.56
CA LEU A 558 -11.84 -0.02 23.58
C LEU A 558 -10.44 0.36 23.11
N ALA A 559 -9.97 -0.22 21.99
CA ALA A 559 -8.69 0.17 21.42
C ALA A 559 -8.81 1.53 20.73
N GLU A 560 -8.07 2.49 21.28
CA GLU A 560 -7.81 3.79 20.70
C GLU A 560 -7.01 3.66 19.41
N ARG A 561 -7.07 4.70 18.58
CA ARG A 561 -6.58 4.66 17.20
C ARG A 561 -5.97 5.99 16.83
N ALA A 562 -4.72 5.96 16.42
CA ALA A 562 -4.01 7.11 15.88
C ALA A 562 -3.39 6.74 14.54
N GLY A 563 -3.42 7.66 13.58
CA GLY A 563 -2.79 7.52 12.28
C GLY A 563 -1.78 8.62 12.05
N ILE A 564 -0.65 8.30 11.41
CA ILE A 564 0.36 9.28 11.00
C ILE A 564 0.37 9.35 9.49
N PHE A 565 0.12 10.54 8.97
CA PHE A 565 -0.08 10.82 7.56
C PHE A 565 0.76 12.02 7.14
N PRO A 566 1.17 12.12 5.86
CA PRO A 566 1.85 13.30 5.37
C PRO A 566 0.86 14.46 5.27
N VAL A 567 0.84 15.37 6.24
CA VAL A 567 -0.19 16.43 6.34
C VAL A 567 0.38 17.83 6.24
N ILE A 568 -0.31 18.74 5.54
CA ILE A 568 0.05 20.16 5.49
C ILE A 568 -1.13 21.02 5.94
N LEU A 569 -0.84 22.06 6.71
CA LEU A 569 -1.82 23.06 7.11
C LEU A 569 -2.14 23.94 5.90
N SER A 570 -3.39 23.89 5.42
CA SER A 570 -3.84 24.59 4.22
C SER A 570 -4.22 26.06 4.44
N ASP A 571 -4.59 26.43 5.68
CA ASP A 571 -5.02 27.78 6.03
C ASP A 571 -4.62 28.10 7.49
N VAL A 572 -4.12 29.32 7.74
CA VAL A 572 -3.69 29.79 9.06
C VAL A 572 -4.88 30.27 9.89
N ASP A 573 -5.90 30.84 9.22
CA ASP A 573 -7.07 31.41 9.87
C ASP A 573 -8.14 30.35 10.18
N ASN A 574 -8.16 29.27 9.39
CA ASN A 574 -9.01 28.10 9.61
C ASN A 574 -8.18 26.81 9.42
N PRO A 575 -7.45 26.35 10.46
CA PRO A 575 -6.51 25.25 10.34
C PRO A 575 -7.17 23.98 9.80
N ARG A 576 -7.03 23.78 8.49
CA ARG A 576 -7.46 22.57 7.79
C ARG A 576 -6.23 21.83 7.31
N TYR A 577 -6.03 20.63 7.81
CA TYR A 577 -4.97 19.75 7.33
C TYR A 577 -5.41 19.09 6.03
N ARG A 578 -4.52 19.02 5.04
CA ARG A 578 -4.70 18.21 3.83
C ARG A 578 -3.54 17.24 3.69
N ILE A 579 -3.78 16.10 3.05
CA ILE A 579 -2.71 15.17 2.69
C ILE A 579 -1.79 15.86 1.67
N GLU A 580 -0.48 15.78 1.91
CA GLU A 580 0.59 16.30 1.07
C GLU A 580 1.29 15.14 0.35
N ASP A 581 1.58 15.33 -0.93
CA ASP A 581 2.46 14.44 -1.66
C ASP A 581 3.88 14.43 -1.07
N LEU A 582 4.34 13.25 -0.68
CA LEU A 582 5.71 13.07 -0.23
C LEU A 582 6.70 13.23 -1.38
N PRO A 583 7.84 13.93 -1.17
CA PRO A 583 8.92 14.02 -2.16
C PRO A 583 9.29 12.65 -2.75
N GLY A 584 9.13 12.49 -4.07
CA GLY A 584 9.37 11.21 -4.75
C GLY A 584 8.17 10.28 -4.88
N SER A 585 6.96 10.70 -4.47
CA SER A 585 5.71 9.99 -4.70
C SER A 585 5.29 9.99 -6.18
N GLU A 586 5.77 10.93 -7.00
CA GLU A 586 5.30 11.18 -8.37
C GLU A 586 5.52 9.98 -9.31
N PHE A 587 6.50 9.13 -8.99
CA PHE A 587 6.78 7.88 -9.70
C PHE A 587 6.32 6.65 -8.92
N SER A 588 5.11 6.70 -8.34
CA SER A 588 4.44 5.55 -7.69
C SER A 588 5.36 4.82 -6.70
N ALA A 589 6.04 5.60 -5.83
CA ALA A 589 6.99 5.11 -4.84
C ALA A 589 8.31 4.49 -5.39
N PHE A 590 8.81 4.90 -6.56
CA PHE A 590 10.23 4.71 -6.95
C PHE A 590 11.04 5.99 -6.91
N GLY A 591 10.36 7.14 -7.04
CA GLY A 591 11.00 8.46 -7.07
C GLY A 591 11.81 8.73 -5.80
N GLY A 592 11.38 8.21 -4.66
CA GLY A 592 12.11 8.31 -3.40
C GLY A 592 13.50 7.65 -3.45
N PHE A 593 13.69 6.57 -4.21
CA PHE A 593 15.02 5.95 -4.30
C PHE A 593 16.00 6.76 -5.16
N ALA A 594 15.50 7.61 -6.06
CA ALA A 594 16.33 8.31 -7.02
C ALA A 594 17.12 9.47 -6.41
N SER A 595 16.68 9.99 -5.26
CA SER A 595 17.24 11.19 -4.65
C SER A 595 17.37 11.07 -3.13
N ILE A 596 18.60 11.17 -2.63
CA ILE A 596 18.88 11.19 -1.19
C ILE A 596 18.16 12.37 -0.51
N SER A 597 18.13 13.55 -1.15
CA SER A 597 17.43 14.72 -0.59
C SER A 597 15.91 14.52 -0.52
N ALA A 598 15.30 13.75 -1.43
CA ALA A 598 13.89 13.35 -1.30
C ALA A 598 13.67 12.51 -0.03
N ARG A 599 14.53 11.51 0.19
CA ARG A 599 14.42 10.63 1.36
C ARG A 599 14.69 11.35 2.67
N GLU A 600 15.67 12.26 2.69
CA GLU A 600 15.90 13.14 3.84
C GLU A 600 14.68 14.02 4.14
N ALA A 601 14.04 14.57 3.10
CA ALA A 601 12.82 15.34 3.25
C ALA A 601 11.66 14.47 3.78
N CYS A 602 11.43 13.28 3.23
CA CYS A 602 10.42 12.33 3.72
C CYS A 602 10.67 11.90 5.16
N PHE A 603 11.92 11.63 5.52
CA PHE A 603 12.32 11.26 6.87
C PHE A 603 12.02 12.39 7.87
N MET A 604 12.39 13.63 7.53
CA MET A 604 12.09 14.78 8.38
C MET A 604 10.58 15.09 8.44
N LYS A 605 9.89 14.91 7.31
CA LYS A 605 8.44 15.10 7.21
C LYS A 605 7.68 14.14 8.14
N ALA A 606 8.06 12.87 8.15
CA ALA A 606 7.50 11.89 9.07
C ALA A 606 7.64 12.25 10.55
N ARG A 607 8.79 12.81 10.95
CA ARG A 607 9.00 13.26 12.33
C ARG A 607 8.07 14.43 12.67
N LEU A 608 7.99 15.41 11.78
CA LEU A 608 7.05 16.53 11.89
C LEU A 608 5.59 16.07 11.98
N ASP A 609 5.18 15.15 11.10
CA ASP A 609 3.81 14.68 11.03
C ASP A 609 3.43 13.79 12.22
N SER A 610 4.38 13.08 12.81
CA SER A 610 4.15 12.34 14.07
C SER A 610 3.72 13.29 15.18
N ILE A 611 4.33 14.47 15.24
CA ILE A 611 3.98 15.51 16.20
C ILE A 611 2.58 16.05 15.90
N ILE A 612 2.33 16.47 14.65
CA ILE A 612 1.06 17.06 14.24
C ILE A 612 -0.09 16.08 14.49
N CYS A 613 0.03 14.84 14.00
CA CYS A 613 -1.04 13.85 14.08
C CYS A 613 -1.35 13.38 15.50
N LEU A 614 -0.38 13.41 16.43
CA LEU A 614 -0.59 13.01 17.83
C LEU A 614 -0.98 14.18 18.77
N SER A 615 -0.60 15.41 18.43
CA SER A 615 -0.92 16.61 19.24
C SER A 615 -2.28 17.21 18.92
N GLU A 616 -2.80 17.01 17.72
CA GLU A 616 -4.12 17.50 17.35
C GLU A 616 -5.22 16.54 17.83
N ASN A 617 -6.39 17.11 18.16
CA ASN A 617 -7.60 16.33 18.42
C ASN A 617 -8.07 15.67 17.12
N ASP A 618 -7.41 14.57 16.77
CA ASP A 618 -7.73 13.69 15.66
C ASP A 618 -8.07 14.40 14.33
N PHE A 619 -7.03 14.63 13.52
CA PHE A 619 -7.08 15.20 12.15
C PHE A 619 -8.12 14.54 11.20
N ARG A 620 -8.72 13.39 11.58
CA ARG A 620 -9.81 12.74 10.85
C ARG A 620 -11.09 13.58 10.74
N GLU A 621 -11.26 14.68 11.50
CA GLU A 621 -12.41 15.58 11.32
C GLU A 621 -12.50 16.15 9.89
N TYR A 622 -11.37 16.25 9.17
CA TYR A 622 -11.30 16.79 7.80
C TYR A 622 -11.81 15.83 6.69
N HIS A 623 -11.78 14.52 6.91
CA HIS A 623 -12.06 13.52 5.87
C HIS A 623 -13.43 12.80 6.00
N TYR A 624 -14.31 13.23 6.92
CA TYR A 624 -15.56 12.50 7.21
C TYR A 624 -16.87 13.11 6.70
N ASN A 625 -17.70 12.25 6.09
CA ASN A 625 -19.15 12.41 5.95
C ASN A 625 -19.80 12.67 7.32
N THR A 626 -20.77 13.59 7.36
CA THR A 626 -21.46 14.17 8.52
C THR A 626 -21.99 13.18 9.58
N MET A 627 -22.11 11.88 9.27
CA MET A 627 -22.67 10.85 10.15
C MET A 627 -21.76 10.37 11.29
N LEU A 628 -20.43 10.47 11.18
CA LEU A 628 -19.49 9.94 12.20
C LEU A 628 -19.04 10.96 13.26
N LYS A 629 -19.47 12.22 13.08
CA LYS A 629 -19.06 13.36 13.90
C LYS A 629 -19.46 13.24 15.38
N GLN A 630 -20.60 12.60 15.69
CA GLN A 630 -21.14 12.56 17.05
C GLN A 630 -20.37 11.65 18.04
N ASN A 631 -19.64 10.64 17.56
CA ASN A 631 -18.79 9.80 18.41
C ASN A 631 -17.35 10.31 18.52
N LEU A 632 -16.91 11.18 17.60
CA LEU A 632 -15.55 11.73 17.53
C LEU A 632 -15.35 12.96 18.44
N LEU A 633 -16.41 13.58 18.94
CA LEU A 633 -16.35 14.80 19.78
C LEU A 633 -15.64 14.62 21.14
N ASN A 634 -15.21 13.40 21.47
CA ASN A 634 -14.52 13.09 22.73
C ASN A 634 -13.02 12.76 22.54
N LEU A 635 -12.45 12.97 21.36
CA LEU A 635 -11.04 12.70 21.10
C LEU A 635 -10.16 13.79 21.71
N LYS A 636 -9.16 13.34 22.48
CA LYS A 636 -8.19 14.17 23.20
C LYS A 636 -6.82 14.08 22.50
N PRO A 637 -5.94 15.06 22.68
CA PRO A 637 -4.60 14.97 22.14
C PRO A 637 -3.82 13.92 22.94
N TYR A 638 -2.99 13.13 22.28
CA TYR A 638 -2.20 12.08 22.94
C TYR A 638 -0.95 12.63 23.64
N ILE A 639 -0.59 13.90 23.36
CA ILE A 639 0.58 14.59 23.89
C ILE A 639 0.24 16.03 24.33
N ASP A 640 0.98 16.57 25.31
CA ASP A 640 0.77 17.93 25.82
C ASP A 640 1.18 19.02 24.81
N GLY A 641 0.19 19.72 24.26
CA GLY A 641 0.38 20.75 23.23
C GLY A 641 1.22 21.96 23.65
N LYS A 642 1.33 22.30 24.95
CA LYS A 642 2.12 23.48 25.38
C LYS A 642 3.62 23.24 25.27
N THR A 643 4.05 22.01 25.48
CA THR A 643 5.47 21.59 25.45
C THR A 643 5.95 21.28 24.03
N VAL A 644 5.02 20.89 23.15
CA VAL A 644 5.28 20.40 21.79
C VAL A 644 5.50 21.51 20.74
N SER A 645 5.09 22.76 21.00
CA SER A 645 5.20 23.87 20.04
C SER A 645 6.65 24.14 19.58
N LYS A 646 7.62 24.10 20.50
CA LYS A 646 9.04 24.29 20.16
C LYS A 646 9.60 23.18 19.27
N LEU A 647 9.19 21.94 19.54
CA LEU A 647 9.54 20.78 18.71
C LEU A 647 9.00 20.99 17.30
N LEU A 648 7.72 21.36 17.19
CA LEU A 648 7.04 21.59 15.92
C LEU A 648 7.79 22.63 15.07
N ASP A 649 8.17 23.76 15.65
CA ASP A 649 8.91 24.81 14.93
C ASP A 649 10.29 24.33 14.46
N SER A 650 11.03 23.62 15.31
CA SER A 650 12.34 23.04 14.98
C SER A 650 12.25 22.04 13.83
N PHE A 651 11.27 21.13 13.88
CA PHE A 651 11.05 20.14 12.82
C PHE A 651 10.56 20.78 11.52
N LYS A 652 9.69 21.79 11.60
CA LYS A 652 9.19 22.52 10.45
C LYS A 652 10.33 23.27 9.74
N ALA A 653 11.24 23.90 10.49
CA ALA A 653 12.42 24.54 9.93
C ALA A 653 13.33 23.53 9.21
N LYS A 654 13.67 22.41 9.86
CA LYS A 654 14.50 21.34 9.27
C LYS A 654 13.84 20.72 8.02
N TYR A 655 12.53 20.44 8.06
CA TYR A 655 11.81 19.93 6.91
C TYR A 655 11.83 20.93 5.74
N THR A 656 11.60 22.21 6.00
CA THR A 656 11.62 23.26 4.97
C THR A 656 12.99 23.35 4.28
N GLU A 657 14.08 23.30 5.07
CA GLU A 657 15.44 23.25 4.56
C GLU A 657 15.64 22.04 3.64
N LYS A 658 15.31 20.83 4.10
CA LYS A 658 15.46 19.60 3.31
C LYS A 658 14.60 19.59 2.04
N LYS A 659 13.37 20.08 2.13
CA LYS A 659 12.44 20.20 1.00
C LYS A 659 12.98 21.15 -0.07
N SER A 660 13.53 22.30 0.33
CA SER A 660 14.14 23.25 -0.63
C SER A 660 15.34 22.64 -1.36
N LYS A 661 16.21 21.90 -0.65
CA LYS A 661 17.35 21.20 -1.26
C LYS A 661 16.88 20.14 -2.25
N HIS A 662 15.84 19.39 -1.88
CA HIS A 662 15.22 18.40 -2.76
C HIS A 662 14.77 19.04 -4.09
N LEU A 663 13.99 20.13 -4.05
CA LEU A 663 13.47 20.76 -5.27
C LEU A 663 14.56 21.17 -6.27
N LEU A 664 15.76 21.53 -5.79
CA LEU A 664 16.90 21.89 -6.64
C LEU A 664 17.61 20.69 -7.28
N GLU A 665 17.71 19.57 -6.54
CA GLU A 665 18.51 18.41 -6.96
C GLU A 665 17.66 17.32 -7.63
N TYR A 666 16.35 17.31 -7.40
CA TYR A 666 15.49 16.16 -7.67
C TYR A 666 15.42 15.79 -9.15
N GLU A 667 15.17 16.76 -10.05
CA GLU A 667 15.08 16.49 -11.48
C GLU A 667 16.39 15.90 -12.04
N LYS A 668 17.52 16.48 -11.61
CA LYS A 668 18.85 16.00 -11.99
C LYS A 668 19.08 14.58 -11.47
N ASN A 669 18.64 14.29 -10.26
CA ASN A 669 18.78 12.98 -9.62
C ASN A 669 17.88 11.93 -10.28
N ILE A 670 16.62 12.23 -10.61
CA ILE A 670 15.76 11.33 -11.39
C ILE A 670 16.41 11.04 -12.74
N LEU A 671 16.84 12.07 -13.45
CA LEU A 671 17.38 11.92 -14.79
C LEU A 671 18.64 11.04 -14.79
N ASN A 672 19.56 11.29 -13.86
CA ASN A 672 20.84 10.61 -13.81
C ASN A 672 20.78 9.26 -13.11
N ASN A 673 20.04 9.16 -12.00
CA ASN A 673 20.10 8.01 -11.11
C ASN A 673 18.95 7.03 -11.35
N LEU A 674 17.84 7.44 -11.96
CA LEU A 674 16.71 6.55 -12.27
C LEU A 674 16.56 6.32 -13.77
N ARG A 675 16.40 7.39 -14.57
CA ARG A 675 16.08 7.26 -16.00
C ARG A 675 17.19 6.58 -16.78
N LYS A 676 18.45 7.03 -16.66
CA LYS A 676 19.59 6.43 -17.38
C LYS A 676 19.78 4.95 -17.03
N PRO A 677 19.87 4.54 -15.75
CA PRO A 677 20.00 3.12 -15.40
C PRO A 677 18.80 2.29 -15.82
N LEU A 678 17.58 2.81 -15.66
CA LEU A 678 16.36 2.12 -16.08
C LEU A 678 16.36 1.88 -17.60
N ILE A 679 16.68 2.88 -18.41
CA ILE A 679 16.79 2.73 -19.88
C ILE A 679 17.87 1.69 -20.22
N LYS A 680 19.04 1.76 -19.58
CA LYS A 680 20.13 0.79 -19.79
C LYS A 680 19.67 -0.64 -19.48
N ARG A 681 18.97 -0.82 -18.36
CA ARG A 681 18.45 -2.12 -17.91
C ARG A 681 17.36 -2.65 -18.84
N ILE A 682 16.39 -1.80 -19.23
CA ILE A 682 15.34 -2.17 -20.19
C ILE A 682 15.94 -2.53 -21.54
N SER A 683 16.94 -1.78 -22.03
CA SER A 683 17.66 -2.10 -23.26
C SER A 683 18.33 -3.46 -23.16
N SER A 684 19.09 -3.71 -22.09
CA SER A 684 19.74 -5.01 -21.85
C SER A 684 18.74 -6.16 -21.80
N ILE A 685 17.60 -5.97 -21.14
CA ILE A 685 16.51 -6.97 -21.13
C ILE A 685 15.97 -7.19 -22.54
N GLY A 686 15.73 -6.12 -23.30
CA GLY A 686 15.28 -6.19 -24.69
C GLY A 686 16.25 -6.99 -25.56
N ASP A 687 17.54 -6.68 -25.46
CA ASP A 687 18.62 -7.39 -26.17
C ASP A 687 18.66 -8.88 -25.77
N ASN A 688 18.46 -9.19 -24.49
CA ASN A 688 18.46 -10.57 -23.99
C ASN A 688 17.21 -11.36 -24.41
N VAL A 689 16.02 -10.74 -24.41
CA VAL A 689 14.81 -11.37 -24.93
C VAL A 689 14.98 -11.65 -26.42
N ILE A 690 15.50 -10.69 -27.19
CA ILE A 690 15.83 -10.88 -28.60
C ILE A 690 16.84 -12.03 -28.76
N ASN A 691 17.88 -12.09 -27.94
CA ASN A 691 18.87 -13.16 -27.97
C ASN A 691 18.29 -14.53 -27.60
N ILE A 692 17.37 -14.62 -26.63
CA ILE A 692 16.65 -15.86 -26.30
C ILE A 692 15.79 -16.30 -27.49
N PHE A 693 15.08 -15.38 -28.14
CA PHE A 693 14.33 -15.68 -29.36
C PHE A 693 15.24 -16.11 -30.52
N LEU A 694 16.44 -15.53 -30.64
CA LEU A 694 17.46 -15.94 -31.60
C LEU A 694 18.05 -17.32 -31.25
N TYR A 695 18.22 -17.64 -29.97
CA TYR A 695 18.74 -18.93 -29.50
C TYR A 695 17.70 -20.06 -29.68
N LEU A 696 16.43 -19.79 -29.39
CA LEU A 696 15.32 -20.69 -29.68
C LEU A 696 15.12 -20.90 -31.20
N LYS A 697 15.45 -19.89 -32.02
CA LYS A 697 15.52 -20.02 -33.48
C LYS A 697 16.60 -21.01 -33.95
N ILE A 698 17.73 -21.09 -33.25
CA ILE A 698 18.82 -22.02 -33.59
C ILE A 698 18.42 -23.48 -33.32
N PHE A 699 17.57 -23.72 -32.31
CA PHE A 699 17.05 -25.07 -32.00
C PHE A 699 15.80 -25.46 -32.80
N GLY A 700 15.10 -24.51 -33.42
CA GLY A 700 13.94 -24.76 -34.29
C GLY A 700 14.29 -24.72 -35.78
N SER A 701 15.03 -25.71 -36.28
CA SER A 701 15.50 -25.77 -37.69
C SER A 701 14.38 -25.89 -38.76
N GLY A 702 13.10 -25.98 -38.37
CA GLY A 702 11.97 -26.12 -39.30
C GLY A 702 11.31 -24.81 -39.78
N ILE A 703 11.59 -23.65 -39.17
CA ILE A 703 10.85 -22.38 -39.46
C ILE A 703 11.76 -21.28 -40.04
N ALA A 704 13.06 -21.56 -40.19
CA ALA A 704 14.08 -20.56 -40.51
C ALA A 704 14.00 -19.93 -41.91
N SER A 705 13.29 -20.53 -42.89
CA SER A 705 13.26 -19.97 -44.27
C SER A 705 12.29 -18.80 -44.46
N ILE A 706 11.27 -18.65 -43.61
CA ILE A 706 10.23 -17.62 -43.78
C ILE A 706 10.61 -16.29 -43.11
N PHE A 707 11.44 -16.32 -42.07
CA PHE A 707 11.72 -15.13 -41.24
C PHE A 707 13.03 -14.39 -41.55
N ASN A 708 13.87 -14.90 -42.45
CA ASN A 708 15.23 -14.37 -42.65
C ASN A 708 15.31 -13.05 -43.44
N LYS A 709 14.19 -12.54 -43.99
CA LYS A 709 14.20 -11.29 -44.78
C LYS A 709 13.77 -10.01 -44.04
N ASN A 710 13.10 -10.10 -42.88
CA ASN A 710 12.39 -8.93 -42.33
C ASN A 710 12.96 -8.32 -41.03
N PHE A 711 14.02 -8.88 -40.44
CA PHE A 711 14.48 -8.45 -39.10
C PHE A 711 15.80 -7.67 -39.05
N ALA A 712 16.48 -7.46 -40.18
CA ALA A 712 17.71 -6.66 -40.26
C ALA A 712 17.48 -5.13 -40.14
N TYR A 713 16.24 -4.68 -39.88
CA TYR A 713 15.86 -3.26 -39.96
C TYR A 713 15.75 -2.52 -38.61
N SER A 714 15.98 -3.17 -37.47
CA SER A 714 15.66 -2.57 -36.17
C SER A 714 16.68 -1.54 -35.63
N TYR A 715 17.84 -1.35 -36.28
CA TYR A 715 18.87 -0.42 -35.79
C TYR A 715 18.86 0.98 -36.46
N ILE A 716 18.00 1.23 -37.47
CA ILE A 716 17.98 2.47 -38.28
C ILE A 716 16.73 3.35 -37.98
N LEU A 717 15.98 3.07 -36.92
CA LEU A 717 14.55 3.41 -36.84
C LEU A 717 14.14 4.72 -36.14
N LYS A 718 15.04 5.67 -35.86
CA LYS A 718 14.61 6.96 -35.26
C LYS A 718 14.46 8.12 -36.24
N GLU A 719 15.13 8.10 -37.39
CA GLU A 719 15.03 9.17 -38.39
C GLU A 719 14.30 8.71 -39.67
N SER A 720 14.49 7.44 -40.07
CA SER A 720 13.86 6.90 -41.27
C SER A 720 12.36 6.70 -41.09
N LEU A 721 11.88 6.23 -39.93
CA LEU A 721 10.45 5.98 -39.72
C LEU A 721 9.62 7.28 -39.79
N PHE A 722 10.19 8.41 -39.37
CA PHE A 722 9.52 9.71 -39.44
C PHE A 722 9.52 10.25 -40.88
N LYS A 723 10.65 10.15 -41.60
CA LYS A 723 10.74 10.47 -43.04
C LYS A 723 9.82 9.60 -43.89
N ASP A 724 9.71 8.31 -43.58
CA ASP A 724 8.94 7.33 -44.34
C ASP A 724 7.42 7.43 -44.03
N THR A 725 7.07 7.89 -42.82
CA THR A 725 5.68 8.23 -42.47
C THR A 725 5.23 9.51 -43.18
N ILE A 726 6.09 10.52 -43.30
CA ILE A 726 5.80 11.76 -44.02
C ILE A 726 5.76 11.54 -45.54
N SER A 727 6.63 10.69 -46.09
CA SER A 727 6.65 10.40 -47.53
C SER A 727 5.48 9.54 -48.00
N LYS A 728 4.87 8.74 -47.11
CA LYS A 728 3.76 7.82 -47.42
C LYS A 728 2.39 8.27 -46.92
N ALA A 729 2.31 9.22 -45.98
CA ALA A 729 1.03 9.75 -45.52
C ALA A 729 0.49 10.79 -46.51
N ALA A 730 -0.59 10.44 -47.21
CA ALA A 730 -1.23 11.32 -48.20
C ALA A 730 -1.73 12.66 -47.59
N ASN A 731 -2.00 12.71 -46.28
CA ASN A 731 -2.36 13.92 -45.55
C ASN A 731 -1.95 13.79 -44.07
N ILE A 732 -1.33 14.82 -43.49
CA ILE A 732 -1.05 14.88 -42.04
C ILE A 732 -1.83 16.06 -41.46
N ALA A 733 -2.72 15.79 -40.51
CA ALA A 733 -3.46 16.79 -39.76
C ALA A 733 -2.93 16.85 -38.32
N ILE A 734 -2.44 18.01 -37.90
CA ILE A 734 -1.92 18.24 -36.55
C ILE A 734 -2.87 19.19 -35.84
N LYS A 735 -3.44 18.75 -34.71
CA LYS A 735 -4.37 19.55 -33.90
C LYS A 735 -3.60 20.21 -32.77
N PHE A 736 -3.50 21.54 -32.81
CA PHE A 736 -2.96 22.31 -31.70
C PHE A 736 -4.11 22.79 -30.80
N ARG A 737 -3.95 22.66 -29.49
CA ARG A 737 -4.87 23.26 -28.51
C ARG A 737 -4.12 24.38 -27.80
N TYR A 738 -4.67 25.59 -27.86
CA TYR A 738 -4.06 26.78 -27.26
C TYR A 738 -5.02 27.40 -26.24
N ARG A 739 -4.48 27.84 -25.09
CA ARG A 739 -5.24 28.55 -24.07
C ARG A 739 -4.64 29.94 -23.92
N ILE A 740 -5.35 30.97 -24.36
CA ILE A 740 -4.98 32.36 -24.11
C ILE A 740 -5.72 32.77 -22.83
N THR A 741 -4.96 33.09 -21.79
CA THR A 741 -5.51 33.73 -20.58
C THR A 741 -4.91 35.12 -20.51
N SER A 742 -5.46 36.01 -21.32
CA SER A 742 -5.31 37.44 -21.10
C SER A 742 -6.60 38.11 -21.53
N ASP A 743 -6.97 39.16 -20.82
CA ASP A 743 -8.16 39.93 -21.11
C ASP A 743 -7.94 40.71 -22.43
N ASN A 744 -8.34 40.08 -23.54
CA ASN A 744 -8.64 40.58 -24.89
C ASN A 744 -7.61 40.29 -26.02
N ALA A 745 -7.72 39.15 -26.75
CA ALA A 745 -6.94 38.80 -27.96
C ALA A 745 -7.73 38.21 -29.18
N LYS A 746 -7.89 38.91 -30.33
CA LYS A 746 -8.50 38.38 -31.58
C LYS A 746 -7.42 37.96 -32.57
N LEU A 747 -7.70 36.97 -33.41
CA LEU A 747 -6.70 36.34 -34.29
C LEU A 747 -6.90 36.73 -35.76
N LYS A 748 -5.83 37.08 -36.49
CA LYS A 748 -5.81 37.42 -37.92
C LYS A 748 -4.86 36.47 -38.66
N ILE A 749 -5.35 35.85 -39.74
CA ILE A 749 -4.60 34.86 -40.52
C ILE A 749 -4.51 35.33 -41.97
N ASN A 750 -3.28 35.48 -42.48
CA ASN A 750 -3.02 35.65 -43.92
C ASN A 750 -2.07 34.55 -44.41
N ASN A 751 -2.02 34.31 -45.73
CA ASN A 751 -1.28 33.20 -46.37
C ASN A 751 0.24 33.11 -46.06
N LYS A 752 0.82 34.06 -45.31
CA LYS A 752 2.23 34.08 -44.94
C LYS A 752 2.54 34.36 -43.46
N ASP A 753 1.56 34.79 -42.64
CA ASP A 753 1.77 35.11 -41.21
C ASP A 753 0.48 34.89 -40.39
N ILE A 754 0.64 34.50 -39.12
CA ILE A 754 -0.42 34.50 -38.10
C ILE A 754 -0.11 35.62 -37.12
N SER A 755 -0.97 36.64 -37.02
CA SER A 755 -0.82 37.70 -36.03
C SER A 755 -2.09 37.83 -35.16
N VAL A 756 -1.91 38.26 -33.92
CA VAL A 756 -3.00 38.36 -32.93
C VAL A 756 -3.20 39.84 -32.59
N GLU A 757 -4.36 40.39 -32.92
CA GLU A 757 -4.77 41.75 -32.57
C GLU A 757 -6.12 41.74 -31.83
N LYS A 758 -6.08 41.99 -30.52
CA LYS A 758 -7.14 42.41 -29.56
C LYS A 758 -8.62 41.91 -29.69
N GLY A 759 -9.09 41.14 -28.70
CA GLY A 759 -10.52 40.79 -28.38
C GLY A 759 -10.77 39.45 -27.64
N ASN A 760 -11.72 39.32 -26.70
CA ASN A 760 -11.86 38.12 -25.85
C ASN A 760 -12.50 36.86 -26.51
N GLY A 761 -11.90 35.66 -26.33
CA GLY A 761 -12.47 34.35 -26.68
C GLY A 761 -11.47 33.16 -26.67
N TYR A 762 -11.98 31.91 -26.60
CA TYR A 762 -11.19 30.69 -26.88
C TYR A 762 -11.15 30.46 -28.39
N TYR A 763 -9.96 30.22 -28.96
CA TYR A 763 -9.80 30.02 -30.40
C TYR A 763 -9.16 28.67 -30.71
N TYR A 764 -9.77 27.91 -31.62
CA TYR A 764 -9.25 26.64 -32.11
C TYR A 764 -8.89 26.74 -33.59
N PHE A 765 -7.70 26.27 -33.95
CA PHE A 765 -7.27 26.18 -35.34
C PHE A 765 -6.80 24.77 -35.64
N LYS A 766 -7.19 24.26 -36.81
CA LYS A 766 -6.64 23.03 -37.39
C LYS A 766 -5.67 23.44 -38.50
N LEU A 767 -4.42 23.00 -38.39
CA LEU A 767 -3.41 23.21 -39.42
C LEU A 767 -3.29 21.91 -40.23
N PHE A 768 -3.41 22.01 -41.55
CA PHE A 768 -3.30 20.87 -42.46
C PHE A 768 -2.03 21.01 -43.29
N LEU A 769 -1.24 19.93 -43.34
CA LEU A 769 -0.19 19.77 -44.33
C LEU A 769 -0.69 18.77 -45.37
N ALA A 770 -0.86 19.22 -46.61
CA ALA A 770 -1.25 18.38 -47.73
C ALA A 770 -0.29 18.55 -48.90
N GLN A 771 -0.03 17.47 -49.61
CA GLN A 771 0.67 17.53 -50.90
C GLN A 771 -0.24 18.18 -51.94
N LYS A 772 0.33 19.06 -52.77
CA LYS A 772 -0.36 19.95 -53.71
C LYS A 772 -1.27 19.19 -54.69
N GLU A 773 -0.91 17.96 -55.00
CA GLU A 773 -1.58 17.06 -55.95
C GLU A 773 -2.93 16.54 -55.42
N TYR A 774 -3.15 16.56 -54.09
CA TYR A 774 -4.32 16.00 -53.42
C TYR A 774 -5.35 17.05 -52.97
N ILE A 775 -5.13 18.34 -53.27
CA ILE A 775 -5.99 19.45 -52.84
C ILE A 775 -7.35 19.44 -53.55
N LEU A 776 -7.43 18.91 -54.78
CA LEU A 776 -8.68 18.84 -55.54
C LEU A 776 -9.69 17.84 -54.97
N ASP A 777 -9.24 16.87 -54.16
CA ASP A 777 -10.10 15.88 -53.49
C ASP A 777 -10.63 16.34 -52.11
N ILE A 778 -10.01 17.36 -51.51
CA ILE A 778 -10.39 17.90 -50.19
C ILE A 778 -11.79 18.54 -50.21
N ASN A 779 -12.20 19.12 -51.34
CA ASN A 779 -13.53 19.74 -51.47
C ASN A 779 -14.68 18.73 -51.66
N LYS A 780 -14.39 17.43 -51.87
CA LYS A 780 -15.40 16.43 -52.25
C LYS A 780 -15.72 15.39 -51.19
N THR A 781 -14.99 15.30 -50.08
CA THR A 781 -15.20 14.22 -49.10
C THR A 781 -15.16 14.70 -47.65
N ASN A 782 -16.12 14.19 -46.86
CA ASN A 782 -16.36 14.51 -45.45
C ASN A 782 -15.29 13.88 -44.50
N ILE A 783 -14.00 14.07 -44.82
CA ILE A 783 -12.85 13.38 -44.18
C ILE A 783 -12.38 14.06 -42.88
N PHE A 784 -12.98 15.20 -42.49
CA PHE A 784 -12.51 16.02 -41.36
C PHE A 784 -12.57 15.38 -39.96
N ASN A 785 -13.13 14.17 -39.81
CA ASN A 785 -13.41 13.58 -38.49
C ASN A 785 -12.45 12.47 -38.02
N LYS A 786 -11.41 12.07 -38.76
CA LYS A 786 -10.76 10.76 -38.49
C LYS A 786 -9.23 10.69 -38.31
N CYS A 787 -8.50 11.80 -38.20
CA CYS A 787 -7.07 11.76 -37.83
C CYS A 787 -6.76 12.77 -36.72
N TYR A 788 -6.29 12.32 -35.55
CA TYR A 788 -5.94 13.19 -34.42
C TYR A 788 -4.67 12.73 -33.70
N LEU A 789 -3.76 13.68 -33.46
CA LEU A 789 -2.78 13.67 -32.37
C LEU A 789 -3.11 14.88 -31.48
N SER A 790 -3.31 14.65 -30.18
CA SER A 790 -3.63 15.67 -29.18
C SER A 790 -2.46 15.85 -28.23
N THR A 791 -2.00 17.07 -28.00
CA THR A 791 -0.99 17.42 -26.99
C THR A 791 -1.64 18.33 -25.94
N GLU A 792 -1.64 17.91 -24.67
CA GLU A 792 -2.39 18.58 -23.59
C GLU A 792 -1.55 19.35 -22.56
N SER A 793 -0.27 19.66 -22.83
CA SER A 793 0.48 20.57 -21.95
C SER A 793 1.51 21.43 -22.69
N LEU A 794 1.28 22.74 -22.71
CA LEU A 794 2.22 23.77 -23.19
C LEU A 794 2.25 24.95 -22.20
N ARG A 795 3.42 25.57 -22.03
CA ARG A 795 3.67 26.84 -21.29
C ARG A 795 4.34 27.86 -22.26
N PRO A 796 4.40 29.18 -21.94
CA PRO A 796 4.43 30.24 -22.96
C PRO A 796 5.80 30.47 -23.63
N TYR A 797 5.76 31.14 -24.79
CA TYR A 797 6.89 31.36 -25.71
C TYR A 797 7.77 32.57 -25.35
N ASN A 798 9.01 32.59 -25.86
CA ASN A 798 9.86 33.79 -25.94
C ASN A 798 9.71 34.45 -27.32
N TYR A 799 9.45 35.76 -27.33
CA TYR A 799 9.34 36.61 -28.52
C TYR A 799 10.56 37.53 -28.64
N ASP A 800 10.92 37.93 -29.86
CA ASP A 800 11.77 39.09 -30.07
C ASP A 800 10.96 40.40 -30.10
N GLU A 801 11.63 41.54 -30.12
CA GLU A 801 11.00 42.88 -30.14
C GLU A 801 10.13 43.13 -31.39
N ALA A 802 10.20 42.26 -32.41
CA ALA A 802 9.38 42.30 -33.62
C ALA A 802 8.22 41.28 -33.62
N GLY A 803 8.08 40.47 -32.57
CA GLY A 803 6.97 39.53 -32.38
C GLY A 803 7.09 38.21 -33.14
N LYS A 804 8.28 37.82 -33.64
CA LYS A 804 8.48 36.53 -34.34
C LYS A 804 8.79 35.38 -33.37
N VAL A 805 8.17 34.23 -33.60
CA VAL A 805 8.36 33.00 -32.79
C VAL A 805 9.49 32.16 -33.40
N HIS A 806 10.62 32.04 -32.71
CA HIS A 806 11.78 31.30 -33.21
C HIS A 806 11.86 29.81 -32.80
N SER A 807 11.18 29.42 -31.71
CA SER A 807 11.20 28.03 -31.24
C SER A 807 9.91 27.67 -30.51
N ILE A 808 9.58 26.37 -30.51
CA ILE A 808 8.43 25.83 -29.78
C ILE A 808 8.96 24.88 -28.70
N GLN A 809 8.62 25.17 -27.44
CA GLN A 809 8.93 24.30 -26.30
C GLN A 809 7.74 23.42 -25.93
N ILE A 810 8.00 22.15 -25.63
CA ILE A 810 7.01 21.21 -25.08
C ILE A 810 7.58 20.69 -23.77
N GLY A 811 6.99 21.08 -22.64
CA GLY A 811 7.64 20.95 -21.34
C GLY A 811 8.91 21.82 -21.24
N MET A 812 9.94 21.37 -20.50
CA MET A 812 11.20 22.12 -20.32
C MET A 812 12.26 21.91 -21.43
N SER A 813 11.89 21.34 -22.59
CA SER A 813 12.83 21.09 -23.70
C SER A 813 12.39 21.80 -24.98
N THR A 814 13.36 22.40 -25.68
CA THR A 814 13.18 22.95 -27.04
C THR A 814 13.00 21.80 -28.01
N VAL A 815 11.82 21.69 -28.63
CA VAL A 815 11.51 20.56 -29.53
C VAL A 815 11.76 20.92 -31.00
N PHE A 816 11.67 22.21 -31.36
CA PHE A 816 11.92 22.67 -32.72
C PHE A 816 12.68 24.00 -32.73
N ASN A 817 13.80 24.04 -33.46
CA ASN A 817 14.42 25.27 -33.92
C ASN A 817 14.05 25.46 -35.40
N ILE A 818 13.60 26.65 -35.82
CA ILE A 818 13.20 26.90 -37.22
C ILE A 818 14.36 26.61 -38.21
N VAL A 819 15.61 26.69 -37.74
CA VAL A 819 16.81 26.35 -38.51
C VAL A 819 16.88 24.86 -38.88
N ASP A 820 16.22 23.97 -38.12
CA ASP A 820 16.23 22.52 -38.37
C ASP A 820 15.21 22.06 -39.44
N LEU A 821 14.42 22.99 -40.00
CA LEU A 821 13.49 22.71 -41.11
C LEU A 821 14.15 22.80 -42.51
N ASN A 822 15.47 23.05 -42.59
CA ASN A 822 16.20 23.12 -43.86
C ASN A 822 16.12 21.81 -44.69
N PHE A 823 15.79 20.67 -44.06
CA PHE A 823 15.58 19.43 -44.83
C PHE A 823 14.32 19.44 -45.71
N LEU A 824 13.38 20.37 -45.48
CA LEU A 824 12.16 20.53 -46.28
C LEU A 824 12.34 21.50 -47.46
N GLU A 825 13.50 22.15 -47.62
CA GLU A 825 13.73 23.08 -48.74
C GLU A 825 13.61 22.39 -50.11
N ASN A 826 13.96 21.10 -50.20
CA ASN A 826 13.93 20.35 -51.46
C ASN A 826 12.51 19.93 -51.91
N ASP A 827 11.49 20.00 -51.06
CA ASP A 827 10.10 19.62 -51.38
C ASP A 827 9.09 20.76 -51.17
N ARG A 828 9.59 22.00 -51.00
CA ARG A 828 8.80 23.18 -50.68
C ARG A 828 7.71 23.51 -51.70
N ASP A 829 7.94 23.17 -52.97
CA ASP A 829 7.00 23.45 -54.08
C ASP A 829 5.85 22.43 -54.19
N LYS A 830 5.96 21.31 -53.46
CA LYS A 830 4.99 20.20 -53.46
C LYS A 830 4.01 20.25 -52.30
N LEU A 831 4.17 21.17 -51.36
CA LEU A 831 3.36 21.28 -50.14
C LEU A 831 2.56 22.58 -50.16
N VAL A 832 1.28 22.52 -49.76
CA VAL A 832 0.44 23.71 -49.56
C VAL A 832 -0.09 23.73 -48.14
N PHE A 833 -0.12 24.92 -47.56
CA PHE A 833 -0.63 25.17 -46.21
C PHE A 833 -2.07 25.68 -46.28
N GLY A 834 -2.95 25.09 -45.47
CA GLY A 834 -4.31 25.57 -45.28
C GLY A 834 -4.67 25.62 -43.79
N ILE A 835 -5.39 26.67 -43.39
CA ILE A 835 -5.90 26.84 -42.02
C ILE A 835 -7.41 26.83 -42.09
N ASN A 836 -8.07 25.94 -41.35
CA ASN A 836 -9.53 25.92 -41.24
C ASN A 836 -9.92 26.29 -39.79
N PRO A 837 -10.53 27.47 -39.54
CA PRO A 837 -10.90 27.88 -38.19
C PRO A 837 -12.12 27.08 -37.70
N VAL A 838 -12.06 26.55 -36.48
CA VAL A 838 -13.23 26.01 -35.79
C VAL A 838 -13.43 26.88 -34.55
N VAL A 839 -14.55 27.58 -34.48
CA VAL A 839 -14.87 28.42 -33.31
C VAL A 839 -15.85 27.66 -32.44
N GLU A 840 -15.50 27.43 -31.18
CA GLU A 840 -16.43 26.97 -30.15
C GLU A 840 -16.51 28.07 -29.10
N ILE A 841 -17.72 28.44 -28.70
CA ILE A 841 -17.96 29.53 -27.76
C ILE A 841 -18.50 28.90 -26.48
N GLU A 842 -17.84 29.17 -25.36
CA GLU A 842 -18.28 28.75 -24.03
C GLU A 842 -19.10 29.88 -23.41
N ILE A 843 -20.34 29.58 -23.03
CA ILE A 843 -21.22 30.52 -22.33
C ILE A 843 -21.77 29.78 -21.10
N ASN A 844 -21.45 30.28 -19.90
CA ASN A 844 -21.90 29.73 -18.61
C ASN A 844 -21.64 28.22 -18.47
N ASP A 845 -20.37 27.81 -18.59
CA ASP A 845 -19.87 26.43 -18.41
C ASP A 845 -20.44 25.38 -19.39
N ASN A 846 -21.05 25.81 -20.50
CA ASN A 846 -21.44 24.94 -21.60
C ASN A 846 -20.67 25.31 -22.89
N VAL A 847 -19.96 24.34 -23.47
CA VAL A 847 -19.22 24.48 -24.73
C VAL A 847 -20.16 24.25 -25.91
N ILE A 848 -20.39 25.29 -26.71
CA ILE A 848 -21.23 25.20 -27.92
C ILE A 848 -20.34 25.33 -29.16
N SER A 849 -20.31 24.27 -29.98
CA SER A 849 -19.62 24.23 -31.26
C SER A 849 -20.43 24.93 -32.35
N ILE A 850 -19.83 25.80 -33.19
CA ILE A 850 -20.56 26.52 -34.26
C ILE A 850 -21.27 25.58 -35.24
N THR A 851 -20.81 24.35 -35.42
CA THR A 851 -21.51 23.35 -36.25
C THR A 851 -22.92 23.04 -35.74
N LYS A 852 -23.12 23.03 -34.41
CA LYS A 852 -24.45 22.89 -33.78
C LYS A 852 -25.33 24.13 -33.98
N ILE A 853 -24.76 25.31 -34.17
CA ILE A 853 -25.54 26.54 -34.40
C ILE A 853 -26.23 26.51 -35.79
N SER A 854 -25.63 25.87 -36.80
CA SER A 854 -26.29 25.71 -38.11
C SER A 854 -27.42 24.67 -38.11
N GLU A 855 -27.34 23.67 -37.21
CA GLU A 855 -28.41 22.68 -37.00
C GLU A 855 -29.52 23.25 -36.13
N LEU A 856 -29.17 24.00 -35.08
CA LEU A 856 -30.13 24.76 -34.26
C LEU A 856 -30.80 25.90 -35.04
N SER A 857 -30.10 26.61 -35.94
CA SER A 857 -30.73 27.65 -36.74
C SER A 857 -31.69 27.07 -37.77
N LYS A 858 -31.48 25.84 -38.25
CA LYS A 858 -32.46 25.11 -39.07
C LYS A 858 -33.70 24.73 -38.28
N SER A 859 -33.56 24.21 -37.05
CA SER A 859 -34.74 23.85 -36.24
C SER A 859 -35.49 25.09 -35.74
N LEU A 860 -34.80 26.18 -35.41
CA LEU A 860 -35.41 27.46 -35.03
C LEU A 860 -36.09 28.18 -36.21
N HIS A 861 -35.67 27.95 -37.47
CA HIS A 861 -36.36 28.51 -38.64
C HIS A 861 -37.65 27.76 -38.99
N GLU A 862 -37.76 26.49 -38.60
CA GLU A 862 -38.97 25.68 -38.75
C GLU A 862 -39.99 25.96 -37.63
N GLU A 863 -39.55 26.31 -36.41
CA GLU A 863 -40.42 26.68 -35.28
C GLU A 863 -40.90 28.15 -35.30
N ILE A 864 -40.22 29.06 -36.00
CA ILE A 864 -40.64 30.48 -36.11
C ILE A 864 -41.59 30.72 -37.31
N ASN A 865 -41.82 29.73 -38.17
CA ASN A 865 -42.79 29.80 -39.29
C ASN A 865 -44.02 28.88 -39.12
N SER A 866 -44.26 28.34 -37.93
CA SER A 866 -45.55 27.77 -37.48
C SER A 866 -46.20 28.72 -36.48
#